data_AF-A0A1L9SEQ8-F1
#
_entry.id   AF-A0A1L9SEQ8-F1
#
_cell.length_a   1.000
_cell.length_b   1.000
_cell.length_c   1.000
_cell.angle_alpha   90.00
_cell.angle_beta   90.00
_cell.angle_gamma   90.00
#
_symmetry.space_group_name_H-M   'P 1'
#
loop_
_entity.id
_entity.type
_entity.pdbx_description
1 polymer ?
#
loop_
_entity_poly.entity_id
_entity_poly.type
_entity_poly.pdbx_seq_one_letter_code
_entity_poly.pdbx_strand_id
1 'polypeptide(L)'
;MSSTDYNYDEQGQFFPFFILTLAGLVTFPLTYNLLKPSKELENTAPRIKSDFKPDDEDLIDAQKRKRLRRERRIKRIATVVIGYAVMAWMIYLIIVTARTAPKIWDPYEILGISRSADEKAISKHYKRLSLIYHPDKIRPDPAKNETIEMLNDRFVELTKAYKALTDEEIRNNYIQYGHPDGKQSFSIGIALPKFIVSEGNGKYVLLVYGGLLGVLLPYIVGKWWYGTQRYTKERVLVASAGNIFREYREDLAVGGIVSALSSGEEFKQILAGIKAESGLAKVEKRILTEDATFLSPLDRETLKQLDDSSRRKALALLWAYLGRVDLNDKTLNGEKYEAAPIALSLNESFTAIALAFGNLRPILGAFRTSQHLIQAVSPAGSPLLQLPYFTPKIVEAIEGENAKSHFTVQRFMTMPESQRRSLTVGAGLLTDKQYATAVSVAQQLPNLEVCKAFFKVMGEKVITPSSLVQLVVKARFIPPGSTNVPAVNELELEDIDPDEDDLDALMGRKSAKNRRVKLADGQTVEEKIETIQPPLAHAPYLARDHSPRWHIFLADAKQGKMAVPPFTFTTFDKPLFDSEGRPTFNVQTLKMQFQAPPQVGDFTFVMNMLCDSYLGLDTKLDITLHVDDPAKAAALKEEDDISEPDEGNFFPFLFPLMKYKLTVLDSIAGQMQALKTGQPPPRKTRPTHDSSEDESDTDGDAGDTSDTNTETDIDD
;
A
#
# COMPACT_ATOMS: atom_id res chain seq x y z
N MET A 1 -13.49 52.32 14.25
CA MET A 1 -13.07 51.17 13.44
C MET A 1 -13.83 51.26 12.13
N SER A 2 -13.19 51.62 11.02
CA SER A 2 -13.85 51.53 9.71
C SER A 2 -14.11 50.05 9.45
N SER A 3 -15.37 49.64 9.29
CA SER A 3 -15.65 48.34 8.70
C SER A 3 -14.98 48.32 7.34
N THR A 4 -14.04 47.41 7.13
CA THR A 4 -13.53 47.09 5.80
C THR A 4 -14.67 46.42 5.06
N ASP A 5 -15.52 47.23 4.42
CA ASP A 5 -16.62 46.73 3.61
C ASP A 5 -16.01 46.03 2.39
N TYR A 6 -16.28 44.74 2.28
CA TYR A 6 -15.81 43.93 1.17
C TYR A 6 -16.69 44.16 -0.06
N ASN A 7 -16.05 44.43 -1.20
CA ASN A 7 -16.76 44.54 -2.48
C ASN A 7 -16.77 43.19 -3.20
N TYR A 8 -17.96 42.70 -3.56
CA TYR A 8 -18.12 41.44 -4.32
C TYR A 8 -18.00 41.68 -5.82
N ASP A 9 -17.64 40.64 -6.57
CA ASP A 9 -17.49 40.71 -8.02
C ASP A 9 -18.87 40.71 -8.72
N GLU A 10 -19.25 41.85 -9.28
CA GLU A 10 -20.48 42.01 -10.08
C GLU A 10 -20.28 41.67 -11.56
N GLN A 11 -19.08 41.95 -12.08
CA GLN A 11 -18.80 41.95 -13.52
C GLN A 11 -18.24 40.60 -14.00
N GLY A 12 -18.00 39.67 -13.08
CA GLY A 12 -17.45 38.35 -13.38
C GLY A 12 -16.03 38.41 -13.89
N GLN A 13 -15.23 39.33 -13.33
CA GLN A 13 -13.84 39.54 -13.71
C GLN A 13 -12.88 38.70 -12.87
N PHE A 14 -13.18 38.46 -11.60
CA PHE A 14 -12.26 37.86 -10.64
C PHE A 14 -12.66 36.44 -10.24
N PHE A 15 -13.96 36.19 -10.00
CA PHE A 15 -14.41 34.85 -9.58
C PHE A 15 -14.08 33.71 -10.57
N PRO A 16 -14.05 33.93 -11.91
CA PRO A 16 -13.74 32.84 -12.83
C PRO A 16 -12.31 32.34 -12.69
N PHE A 17 -11.35 33.24 -12.44
CA PHE A 17 -9.96 32.87 -12.16
C PHE A 17 -9.81 32.13 -10.83
N PHE A 18 -10.54 32.56 -9.80
CA PHE A 18 -10.57 31.89 -8.50
C PHE A 18 -11.13 30.46 -8.60
N ILE A 19 -12.27 30.26 -9.28
CA ILE A 19 -12.85 28.93 -9.46
C ILE A 19 -11.97 28.06 -10.36
N LEU A 20 -11.39 28.61 -11.43
CA LEU A 20 -10.49 27.89 -12.33
C LEU A 20 -9.26 27.35 -11.59
N THR A 21 -8.64 28.18 -10.76
CA THR A 21 -7.45 27.79 -9.98
C THR A 21 -7.79 26.73 -8.93
N LEU A 22 -8.89 26.88 -8.19
CA LEU A 22 -9.34 25.89 -7.21
C LEU A 22 -9.73 24.56 -7.87
N ALA A 23 -10.46 24.61 -8.99
CA ALA A 23 -10.82 23.42 -9.77
C ALA A 23 -9.59 22.71 -10.33
N GLY A 24 -8.58 23.46 -10.82
CA GLY A 24 -7.30 22.92 -11.28
C GLY A 24 -6.51 22.23 -10.17
N LEU A 25 -6.44 22.86 -8.99
CA LEU A 25 -5.73 22.33 -7.81
C LEU A 25 -6.28 20.97 -7.37
N VAL A 26 -7.59 20.73 -7.53
CA VAL A 26 -8.22 19.44 -7.21
C VAL A 26 -8.16 18.47 -8.40
N THR A 27 -8.45 18.94 -9.60
CA THR A 27 -8.60 18.08 -10.79
C THR A 27 -7.27 17.50 -11.24
N PHE A 28 -6.19 18.28 -11.28
CA PHE A 28 -4.90 17.80 -11.78
C PHE A 28 -4.30 16.66 -10.91
N PRO A 29 -4.19 16.78 -9.57
CA PRO A 29 -3.70 15.66 -8.75
C PRO A 29 -4.63 14.43 -8.83
N LEU A 30 -5.94 14.65 -8.92
CA LEU A 30 -6.91 13.56 -9.04
C LEU A 30 -6.77 12.81 -10.37
N THR A 31 -6.49 13.52 -11.47
CA THR A 31 -6.21 12.91 -12.77
C THR A 31 -4.94 12.08 -12.76
N TYR A 32 -3.86 12.59 -12.15
CA TYR A 32 -2.63 11.84 -11.99
C TYR A 32 -2.86 10.56 -11.17
N ASN A 33 -3.61 10.63 -10.07
CA ASN A 33 -3.95 9.46 -9.26
C ASN A 33 -4.81 8.42 -10.01
N LEU A 34 -5.67 8.88 -10.93
CA LEU A 34 -6.54 8.02 -11.74
C LEU A 34 -5.78 7.31 -12.87
N LEU A 35 -4.83 8.01 -13.49
CA LEU A 35 -4.02 7.47 -14.59
C LEU A 35 -2.83 6.63 -14.12
N LYS A 36 -2.37 6.81 -12.88
CA LYS A 36 -1.28 6.02 -12.30
C LYS A 36 -1.68 4.54 -12.23
N PRO A 37 -0.88 3.60 -12.78
CA PRO A 37 -1.16 2.18 -12.68
C PRO A 37 -1.21 1.74 -11.22
N SER A 38 -2.09 0.80 -10.91
CA SER A 38 -2.21 0.24 -9.56
C SER A 38 -0.90 -0.44 -9.17
N LYS A 39 -0.38 -0.15 -7.98
CA LYS A 39 0.77 -0.83 -7.38
C LYS A 39 0.38 -2.06 -6.56
N GLU A 40 -0.82 -2.59 -6.77
CA GLU A 40 -1.28 -3.79 -6.06
C GLU A 40 -0.44 -4.99 -6.51
N LEU A 41 -0.13 -5.89 -5.57
CA LEU A 41 0.69 -7.09 -5.82
C LEU A 41 0.12 -7.93 -6.98
N GLU A 42 -1.20 -8.10 -6.99
CA GLU A 42 -1.93 -8.86 -8.01
C GLU A 42 -1.72 -8.34 -9.45
N ASN A 43 -1.39 -7.05 -9.63
CA ASN A 43 -1.23 -6.43 -10.95
C ASN A 43 0.24 -6.25 -11.38
N THR A 44 1.20 -6.41 -10.46
CA THR A 44 2.63 -6.16 -10.72
C THR A 44 3.43 -7.46 -10.85
N ALA A 45 2.99 -8.53 -10.20
CA ALA A 45 3.69 -9.81 -10.18
C ALA A 45 3.68 -10.54 -11.55
N PRO A 46 4.74 -11.29 -11.88
CA PRO A 46 4.77 -12.14 -13.07
C PRO A 46 3.74 -13.28 -12.97
N ARG A 47 3.38 -13.89 -14.11
CA ARG A 47 2.47 -15.05 -14.17
C ARG A 47 3.20 -16.30 -14.62
N ILE A 48 2.84 -17.43 -14.03
CA ILE A 48 3.26 -18.76 -14.49
C ILE A 48 2.70 -18.97 -15.91
N LYS A 49 3.55 -19.44 -16.82
CA LYS A 49 3.16 -19.69 -18.22
C LYS A 49 2.44 -21.02 -18.30
N SER A 50 1.20 -21.00 -18.80
CA SER A 50 0.39 -22.20 -19.00
C SER A 50 -0.61 -21.99 -20.14
N ASP A 51 -0.72 -22.97 -21.03
CA ASP A 51 -1.72 -22.98 -22.12
C ASP A 51 -3.05 -23.59 -21.67
N PHE A 52 -3.15 -24.04 -20.42
CA PHE A 52 -4.35 -24.68 -19.87
C PHE A 52 -5.46 -23.66 -19.63
N LYS A 53 -6.65 -23.98 -20.11
CA LYS A 53 -7.89 -23.24 -19.87
C LYS A 53 -8.94 -24.20 -19.32
N PRO A 54 -9.65 -23.84 -18.23
CA PRO A 54 -10.73 -24.65 -17.70
C PRO A 54 -11.97 -24.58 -18.61
N ASP A 55 -12.86 -25.58 -18.52
CA ASP A 55 -14.04 -25.69 -19.39
C ASP A 55 -14.97 -24.46 -19.35
N ASP A 56 -15.14 -23.86 -18.17
CA ASP A 56 -15.99 -22.68 -17.92
C ASP A 56 -15.19 -21.36 -17.86
N GLU A 57 -14.10 -21.22 -18.64
CA GLU A 57 -13.23 -20.02 -18.63
C GLU A 57 -14.04 -18.72 -18.76
N ASP A 58 -14.95 -18.64 -19.73
CA ASP A 58 -15.76 -17.44 -19.99
C ASP A 58 -16.53 -16.96 -18.76
N LEU A 59 -17.04 -17.90 -17.93
CA LEU A 59 -17.79 -17.58 -16.72
C LEU A 59 -16.87 -17.06 -15.63
N ILE A 60 -15.73 -17.71 -15.42
CA ILE A 60 -14.72 -17.30 -14.42
C ILE A 60 -14.20 -15.89 -14.75
N ASP A 61 -13.88 -15.66 -16.02
CA ASP A 61 -13.44 -14.37 -16.53
C ASP A 61 -14.53 -13.29 -16.40
N ALA A 62 -15.78 -13.63 -16.68
CA ALA A 62 -16.91 -12.73 -16.49
C ALA A 62 -17.06 -12.32 -15.02
N GLN A 63 -16.89 -13.26 -14.08
CA GLN A 63 -16.92 -12.97 -12.64
C GLN A 63 -15.74 -12.09 -12.21
N LYS A 64 -14.53 -12.36 -12.70
CA LYS A 64 -13.36 -11.53 -12.45
C LYS A 64 -13.56 -10.10 -12.95
N ARG A 65 -14.08 -9.91 -14.16
CA ARG A 65 -14.42 -8.58 -14.72
C ARG A 65 -15.54 -7.89 -13.94
N LYS A 66 -16.57 -8.63 -13.49
CA LYS A 66 -17.67 -8.11 -12.66
C LYS A 66 -17.15 -7.56 -11.34
N ARG A 67 -16.22 -8.25 -10.69
CA ARG A 67 -15.57 -7.80 -9.47
C ARG A 67 -14.74 -6.53 -9.69
N LEU A 68 -13.85 -6.54 -10.69
CA LEU A 68 -13.04 -5.37 -11.04
C LEU A 68 -13.90 -4.14 -11.36
N ARG A 69 -15.08 -4.32 -11.96
CA ARG A 69 -16.05 -3.22 -12.20
C ARG A 69 -16.60 -2.61 -10.92
N ARG A 70 -16.83 -3.39 -9.85
CA ARG A 70 -17.26 -2.87 -8.53
C ARG A 70 -16.17 -2.05 -7.86
N GLU A 71 -14.92 -2.43 -8.09
CA GLU A 71 -13.73 -1.74 -7.56
C GLU A 71 -13.35 -0.48 -8.37
N ARG A 72 -13.98 -0.27 -9.55
CA ARG A 72 -13.70 0.92 -10.37
C ARG A 72 -13.99 2.20 -9.61
N ARG A 73 -13.07 3.16 -9.76
CA ARG A 73 -13.13 4.51 -9.20
C ARG A 73 -14.12 5.40 -9.98
N ILE A 74 -15.32 4.90 -10.29
CA ILE A 74 -16.35 5.59 -11.10
C ILE A 74 -16.65 6.98 -10.53
N LYS A 75 -16.76 7.09 -9.19
CA LYS A 75 -16.94 8.37 -8.51
C LYS A 75 -15.82 9.37 -8.83
N ARG A 76 -14.56 8.92 -8.80
CA ARG A 76 -13.40 9.78 -9.13
C ARG A 76 -13.39 10.18 -10.60
N ILE A 77 -13.73 9.26 -11.50
CA ILE A 77 -13.84 9.54 -12.94
C ILE A 77 -14.89 10.64 -13.17
N ALA A 78 -16.08 10.50 -12.58
CA ALA A 78 -17.13 11.51 -12.68
C ALA A 78 -16.68 12.87 -12.14
N THR A 79 -16.02 12.91 -10.97
CA THR A 79 -15.46 14.14 -10.41
C THR A 79 -14.44 14.80 -11.34
N VAL A 80 -13.55 14.03 -11.97
CA VAL A 80 -12.56 14.55 -12.93
C VAL A 80 -13.26 15.13 -14.16
N VAL A 81 -14.24 14.43 -14.72
CA VAL A 81 -15.00 14.90 -15.90
C VAL A 81 -15.73 16.21 -15.60
N ILE A 82 -16.40 16.27 -14.44
CA ILE A 82 -17.07 17.49 -13.97
C ILE A 82 -16.05 18.61 -13.75
N GLY A 83 -14.90 18.32 -13.14
CA GLY A 83 -13.81 19.27 -12.93
C GLY A 83 -13.33 19.91 -14.24
N TYR A 84 -13.09 19.11 -15.28
CA TYR A 84 -12.73 19.63 -16.60
C TYR A 84 -13.84 20.44 -17.26
N ALA A 85 -15.11 20.02 -17.12
CA ALA A 85 -16.24 20.78 -17.64
C ALA A 85 -16.36 22.17 -16.97
N VAL A 86 -16.19 22.23 -15.63
CA VAL A 86 -16.18 23.50 -14.87
C VAL A 86 -15.00 24.37 -15.31
N MET A 87 -13.80 23.81 -15.44
CA MET A 87 -12.65 24.57 -15.92
C MET A 87 -12.86 25.12 -17.35
N ALA A 88 -13.40 24.31 -18.26
CA ALA A 88 -13.72 24.75 -19.62
C ALA A 88 -14.76 25.88 -19.63
N TRP A 89 -15.78 25.78 -18.78
CA TRP A 89 -16.78 26.84 -18.61
C TRP A 89 -16.16 28.12 -18.04
N MET A 90 -15.30 28.03 -17.03
CA MET A 90 -14.61 29.20 -16.47
C MET A 90 -13.67 29.86 -17.49
N ILE A 91 -12.96 29.06 -18.29
CA ILE A 91 -12.12 29.59 -19.38
C ILE A 91 -12.98 30.31 -20.43
N TYR A 92 -14.11 29.71 -20.83
CA TYR A 92 -15.06 30.37 -21.72
C TYR A 92 -15.54 31.71 -21.15
N LEU A 93 -15.93 31.72 -19.87
CA LEU A 93 -16.38 32.93 -19.19
C LEU A 93 -15.29 34.01 -19.16
N ILE A 94 -14.04 33.65 -18.85
CA ILE A 94 -12.87 34.56 -18.88
C ILE A 94 -12.70 35.16 -20.27
N ILE A 95 -12.78 34.37 -21.33
CA ILE A 95 -12.61 34.85 -22.72
C ILE A 95 -13.71 35.85 -23.09
N VAL A 96 -14.94 35.62 -22.63
CA VAL A 96 -16.08 36.51 -22.90
C VAL A 96 -15.98 37.81 -22.07
N THR A 97 -15.62 37.73 -20.78
CA THR A 97 -15.56 38.90 -19.88
C THR A 97 -14.26 39.70 -19.99
N ALA A 98 -13.18 39.14 -20.55
CA ALA A 98 -11.92 39.86 -20.79
C ALA A 98 -12.08 41.10 -21.68
N ARG A 99 -13.17 41.21 -22.46
CA ARG A 99 -13.47 42.37 -23.31
C ARG A 99 -13.92 43.61 -22.52
N THR A 100 -14.28 43.46 -21.25
CA THR A 100 -14.87 44.52 -20.42
C THR A 100 -14.00 44.95 -19.24
N ALA A 101 -12.74 44.48 -19.15
CA ALA A 101 -11.85 44.80 -18.04
C ALA A 101 -11.45 46.29 -18.05
N PRO A 102 -11.49 47.00 -16.90
CA PRO A 102 -11.08 48.40 -16.81
C PRO A 102 -9.58 48.51 -17.11
N LYS A 103 -9.26 49.35 -18.09
CA LYS A 103 -7.88 49.63 -18.47
C LYS A 103 -7.23 50.53 -17.42
N ILE A 104 -5.97 50.27 -17.09
CA ILE A 104 -5.18 51.15 -16.23
C ILE A 104 -5.17 52.55 -16.86
N TRP A 105 -5.47 53.57 -16.07
CA TRP A 105 -5.58 54.95 -16.54
C TRP A 105 -4.21 55.45 -17.02
N ASP A 106 -4.08 55.70 -18.33
CA ASP A 106 -2.86 56.25 -18.95
C ASP A 106 -3.20 57.55 -19.69
N PRO A 107 -2.72 58.72 -19.22
CA PRO A 107 -3.05 60.01 -19.81
C PRO A 107 -2.53 60.17 -21.24
N TYR A 108 -1.42 59.51 -21.58
CA TYR A 108 -0.85 59.57 -22.92
C TYR A 108 -1.71 58.81 -23.91
N GLU A 109 -2.26 57.67 -23.48
CA GLU A 109 -3.13 56.86 -24.31
C GLU A 109 -4.53 57.49 -24.48
N ILE A 110 -5.07 58.11 -23.42
CA ILE A 110 -6.34 58.84 -23.45
C ILE A 110 -6.26 60.03 -24.42
N LEU A 111 -5.12 60.73 -24.44
CA LEU A 111 -4.86 61.84 -25.38
C LEU A 111 -4.37 61.38 -26.77
N GLY A 112 -4.06 60.09 -26.93
CA GLY A 112 -3.58 59.50 -28.19
C GLY A 112 -2.20 59.99 -28.63
N ILE A 113 -1.30 60.27 -27.67
CA ILE A 113 0.03 60.85 -27.91
C ILE A 113 1.16 59.94 -27.39
N SER A 114 2.36 60.13 -27.92
CA SER A 114 3.56 59.42 -27.42
C SER A 114 3.91 59.86 -26.01
N ARG A 115 4.43 58.93 -25.20
CA ARG A 115 5.01 59.22 -23.87
C ARG A 115 6.20 60.19 -23.92
N SER A 116 6.80 60.36 -25.10
CA SER A 116 7.90 61.30 -25.37
C SER A 116 7.45 62.67 -25.90
N ALA A 117 6.15 62.97 -25.88
CA ALA A 117 5.63 64.23 -26.42
C ALA A 117 5.99 65.43 -25.51
N ASP A 118 6.56 66.49 -26.10
CA ASP A 118 6.80 67.76 -25.42
C ASP A 118 5.48 68.45 -25.03
N GLU A 119 5.50 69.26 -23.96
CA GLU A 119 4.33 70.00 -23.45
C GLU A 119 3.61 70.83 -24.54
N LYS A 120 4.36 71.41 -25.48
CA LYS A 120 3.80 72.13 -26.63
C LYS A 120 2.98 71.22 -27.54
N ALA A 121 3.43 69.98 -27.75
CA ALA A 121 2.72 68.97 -28.53
C ALA A 121 1.48 68.45 -27.79
N ILE A 122 1.59 68.23 -26.46
CA ILE A 122 0.47 67.84 -25.59
C ILE A 122 -0.65 68.89 -25.65
N SER A 123 -0.32 70.17 -25.45
CA SER A 123 -1.31 71.27 -25.50
C SER A 123 -1.94 71.44 -26.88
N LYS A 124 -1.16 71.29 -27.95
CA LYS A 124 -1.67 71.34 -29.33
C LYS A 124 -2.65 70.20 -29.62
N HIS A 125 -2.36 68.99 -29.16
CA HIS A 125 -3.21 67.82 -29.38
C HIS A 125 -4.48 67.88 -28.54
N TYR A 126 -4.38 68.31 -27.27
CA TYR A 126 -5.52 68.55 -26.40
C TYR A 126 -6.46 69.62 -26.98
N LYS A 127 -5.95 70.77 -27.45
CA LYS A 127 -6.77 71.81 -28.09
C LYS A 127 -7.53 71.31 -29.31
N ARG A 128 -6.95 70.39 -30.07
CA ARG A 128 -7.62 69.75 -31.21
C ARG A 128 -8.75 68.83 -30.73
N LEU A 129 -8.48 67.98 -29.74
CA LEU A 129 -9.46 67.05 -29.19
C LEU A 129 -10.59 67.77 -28.45
N SER A 130 -10.30 68.84 -27.70
CA SER A 130 -11.30 69.61 -26.97
C SER A 130 -12.27 70.36 -27.88
N LEU A 131 -11.84 70.76 -29.08
CA LEU A 131 -12.72 71.35 -30.09
C LEU A 131 -13.65 70.30 -30.74
N ILE A 132 -13.18 69.06 -30.86
CA ILE A 132 -13.93 67.94 -31.45
C ILE A 132 -14.93 67.37 -30.44
N TYR A 133 -14.50 67.19 -29.18
CA TYR A 133 -15.28 66.58 -28.11
C TYR A 133 -15.96 67.60 -27.19
N HIS A 134 -16.09 68.86 -27.62
CA HIS A 134 -16.73 69.90 -26.80
C HIS A 134 -18.22 69.56 -26.56
N PRO A 135 -18.74 69.69 -25.31
CA PRO A 135 -20.11 69.32 -24.98
C PRO A 135 -21.17 70.03 -25.83
N ASP A 136 -20.92 71.29 -26.20
CA ASP A 136 -21.85 72.06 -27.06
C ASP A 136 -21.83 71.69 -28.55
N LYS A 137 -20.78 71.00 -29.03
CA LYS A 137 -20.60 70.71 -30.48
C LYS A 137 -20.89 69.26 -30.84
N ILE A 138 -20.82 68.36 -29.87
CA ILE A 138 -20.96 66.93 -30.11
C ILE A 138 -22.42 66.51 -29.99
N ARG A 139 -22.89 65.65 -30.89
CA ARG A 139 -24.22 65.05 -30.84
C ARG A 139 -24.07 63.53 -30.77
N PRO A 140 -24.88 62.83 -29.96
CA PRO A 140 -24.81 61.39 -29.83
C PRO A 140 -25.13 60.73 -31.18
N ASP A 141 -24.27 59.81 -31.60
CA ASP A 141 -24.45 59.05 -32.84
C ASP A 141 -25.29 57.80 -32.54
N PRO A 142 -26.53 57.69 -33.06
CA PRO A 142 -27.41 56.55 -32.77
C PRO A 142 -26.85 55.21 -33.29
N ALA A 143 -25.85 55.21 -34.19
CA ALA A 143 -25.19 54.00 -34.67
C ALA A 143 -24.13 53.43 -33.70
N LYS A 144 -23.69 54.21 -32.71
CA LYS A 144 -22.60 53.83 -31.78
C LYS A 144 -23.06 53.59 -30.34
N ASN A 145 -24.36 53.68 -30.05
CA ASN A 145 -24.92 53.60 -28.71
C ASN A 145 -24.27 54.58 -27.70
N GLU A 146 -23.80 55.73 -28.17
CA GLU A 146 -23.17 56.75 -27.32
C GLU A 146 -24.25 57.66 -26.72
N THR A 147 -24.37 57.71 -25.40
CA THR A 147 -25.24 58.67 -24.71
C THR A 147 -24.54 60.03 -24.52
N ILE A 148 -25.32 61.09 -24.31
CA ILE A 148 -24.80 62.44 -24.02
C ILE A 148 -23.88 62.41 -22.77
N GLU A 149 -24.21 61.58 -21.79
CA GLU A 149 -23.43 61.36 -20.58
C GLU A 149 -22.04 60.78 -20.88
N MET A 150 -21.94 59.72 -21.69
CA MET A 150 -20.64 59.12 -22.08
C MET A 150 -19.74 60.11 -22.84
N LEU A 151 -20.32 61.00 -23.65
CA LEU A 151 -19.57 62.02 -24.37
C LEU A 151 -19.03 63.11 -23.43
N ASN A 152 -19.82 63.48 -22.41
CA ASN A 152 -19.38 64.39 -21.36
C ASN A 152 -18.26 63.77 -20.50
N ASP A 153 -18.41 62.51 -20.10
CA ASP A 153 -17.40 61.78 -19.32
C ASP A 153 -16.08 61.69 -20.07
N ARG A 154 -16.13 61.37 -21.38
CA ARG A 154 -14.94 61.35 -22.23
C ARG A 154 -14.25 62.71 -22.32
N PHE A 155 -15.00 63.80 -22.37
CA PHE A 155 -14.44 65.16 -22.35
C PHE A 155 -13.78 65.48 -20.99
N VAL A 156 -14.42 65.05 -19.90
CA VAL A 156 -13.85 65.18 -18.53
C VAL A 156 -12.56 64.37 -18.42
N GLU A 157 -12.51 63.14 -18.93
CA GLU A 157 -11.32 62.30 -18.96
C GLU A 157 -10.19 62.92 -19.78
N LEU A 158 -10.48 63.46 -20.97
CA LEU A 158 -9.50 64.19 -21.78
C LEU A 158 -8.93 65.40 -21.03
N THR A 159 -9.77 66.11 -20.30
CA THR A 159 -9.36 67.26 -19.48
C THR A 159 -8.50 66.82 -18.30
N LYS A 160 -8.87 65.72 -17.61
CA LYS A 160 -8.08 65.13 -16.52
C LYS A 160 -6.72 64.63 -17.02
N ALA A 161 -6.69 63.97 -18.18
CA ALA A 161 -5.47 63.48 -18.80
C ALA A 161 -4.51 64.63 -19.18
N TYR A 162 -5.05 65.72 -19.73
CA TYR A 162 -4.26 66.93 -20.01
C TYR A 162 -3.68 67.53 -18.73
N LYS A 163 -4.51 67.71 -17.70
CA LYS A 163 -4.08 68.24 -16.40
C LYS A 163 -3.00 67.38 -15.74
N ALA A 164 -3.12 66.06 -15.79
CA ALA A 164 -2.11 65.15 -15.24
C ALA A 164 -0.74 65.23 -15.92
N LEU A 165 -0.69 65.76 -17.14
CA LEU A 165 0.57 65.94 -17.88
C LEU A 165 1.13 67.36 -17.80
N THR A 166 0.30 68.37 -17.53
CA THR A 166 0.71 69.79 -17.54
C THR A 166 0.75 70.46 -16.17
N ASP A 167 -0.05 69.99 -15.22
CA ASP A 167 -0.11 70.55 -13.87
C ASP A 167 0.90 69.80 -12.97
N GLU A 168 1.82 70.54 -12.35
CA GLU A 168 2.93 69.97 -11.59
C GLU A 168 2.45 69.16 -10.37
N GLU A 169 1.38 69.58 -9.70
CA GLU A 169 0.83 68.89 -8.53
C GLU A 169 0.13 67.59 -8.94
N ILE A 170 -0.72 67.65 -9.96
CA ILE A 170 -1.47 66.50 -10.48
C ILE A 170 -0.53 65.49 -11.17
N ARG A 171 0.51 65.98 -11.84
CA ARG A 171 1.56 65.15 -12.43
C ARG A 171 2.37 64.41 -11.38
N ASN A 172 2.73 65.09 -10.28
CA ASN A 172 3.39 64.44 -9.15
C ASN A 172 2.49 63.37 -8.51
N ASN A 173 1.18 63.64 -8.37
CA ASN A 173 0.21 62.65 -7.91
C ASN A 173 0.13 61.43 -8.85
N TYR A 174 0.09 61.65 -10.17
CA TYR A 174 0.12 60.57 -11.15
C TYR A 174 1.42 59.76 -11.10
N ILE A 175 2.58 60.41 -10.95
CA ILE A 175 3.88 59.71 -10.84
C ILE A 175 3.98 58.90 -9.56
N GLN A 176 3.49 59.42 -8.43
CA GLN A 176 3.59 58.75 -7.12
C GLN A 176 2.51 57.68 -6.92
N TYR A 177 1.29 57.89 -7.42
CA TYR A 177 0.13 57.04 -7.13
C TYR A 177 -0.48 56.38 -8.38
N GLY A 178 -0.01 56.70 -9.59
CA GLY A 178 -0.54 56.15 -10.85
C GLY A 178 -1.87 56.75 -11.32
N HIS A 179 -2.41 57.75 -10.61
CA HIS A 179 -3.69 58.39 -10.93
C HIS A 179 -3.65 59.90 -10.58
N PRO A 180 -4.29 60.79 -11.36
CA PRO A 180 -4.23 62.25 -11.16
C PRO A 180 -4.83 62.73 -9.84
N ASP A 181 -5.82 61.99 -9.33
CA ASP A 181 -6.54 62.32 -8.10
C ASP A 181 -5.79 61.89 -6.82
N GLY A 182 -4.55 61.37 -6.94
CA GLY A 182 -3.70 60.97 -5.82
C GLY A 182 -3.99 59.57 -5.27
N LYS A 183 -3.64 59.33 -3.99
CA LYS A 183 -3.77 58.03 -3.31
C LYS A 183 -5.22 57.54 -3.35
N GLN A 184 -5.49 56.53 -4.18
CA GLN A 184 -6.79 55.87 -4.25
C GLN A 184 -7.08 55.10 -2.95
N SER A 185 -8.33 55.04 -2.55
CA SER A 185 -8.75 54.20 -1.41
C SER A 185 -8.48 52.73 -1.75
N PHE A 186 -7.85 52.00 -0.81
CA PHE A 186 -7.63 50.57 -0.97
C PHE A 186 -8.95 49.84 -0.72
N SER A 187 -9.63 49.43 -1.79
CA SER A 187 -10.82 48.59 -1.70
C SER A 187 -10.43 47.12 -1.76
N ILE A 188 -10.76 46.35 -0.71
CA ILE A 188 -10.55 44.90 -0.69
C ILE A 188 -11.77 44.24 -1.35
N GLY A 189 -11.54 43.63 -2.52
CA GLY A 189 -12.55 42.87 -3.23
C GLY A 189 -12.50 41.38 -2.90
N ILE A 190 -13.67 40.73 -2.77
CA ILE A 190 -13.78 39.27 -2.69
C ILE A 190 -14.13 38.76 -4.09
N ALA A 191 -13.37 37.78 -4.58
CA ALA A 191 -13.59 37.11 -5.86
C ALA A 191 -14.79 36.12 -5.82
N LEU A 192 -15.85 36.48 -5.11
CA LEU A 192 -17.12 35.76 -5.08
C LEU A 192 -18.17 36.58 -5.82
N PRO A 193 -19.05 35.94 -6.58
CA PRO A 193 -20.12 36.66 -7.28
C PRO A 193 -21.05 37.40 -6.33
N LYS A 194 -21.41 38.64 -6.67
CA LYS A 194 -22.35 39.45 -5.84
C LYS A 194 -23.73 38.82 -5.72
N PHE A 195 -24.18 38.00 -6.67
CA PHE A 195 -25.51 37.36 -6.63
C PHE A 195 -25.73 36.47 -5.40
N ILE A 196 -24.66 35.97 -4.76
CA ILE A 196 -24.74 35.12 -3.57
C ILE A 196 -25.20 35.93 -2.35
N VAL A 197 -24.81 37.21 -2.29
CA VAL A 197 -25.00 38.10 -1.13
C VAL A 197 -26.04 39.20 -1.41
N SER A 198 -26.53 39.31 -2.64
CA SER A 198 -27.58 40.26 -3.01
C SER A 198 -28.87 40.03 -2.22
N GLU A 199 -29.61 41.12 -1.98
CA GLU A 199 -30.89 41.11 -1.25
C GLU A 199 -31.85 40.06 -1.84
N GLY A 200 -32.38 39.18 -0.99
CA GLY A 200 -33.25 38.06 -1.36
C GLY A 200 -32.53 36.70 -1.48
N ASN A 201 -31.35 36.64 -2.09
CA ASN A 201 -30.64 35.38 -2.32
C ASN A 201 -29.94 34.83 -1.07
N GLY A 202 -29.50 35.71 -0.17
CA GLY A 202 -28.83 35.32 1.08
C GLY A 202 -29.66 34.36 1.94
N LYS A 203 -31.01 34.49 1.93
CA LYS A 203 -31.92 33.58 2.64
C LYS A 203 -31.86 32.15 2.08
N TYR A 204 -31.80 32.02 0.76
CA TYR A 204 -31.68 30.71 0.10
C TYR A 204 -30.31 30.09 0.34
N VAL A 205 -29.24 30.89 0.27
CA VAL A 205 -27.87 30.42 0.55
C VAL A 205 -27.77 29.93 2.00
N LEU A 206 -28.32 30.67 2.95
CA LEU A 206 -28.33 30.28 4.36
C LEU A 206 -29.18 29.05 4.63
N LEU A 207 -30.32 28.89 3.94
CA LEU A 207 -31.13 27.67 3.99
C LEU A 207 -30.35 26.46 3.44
N VAL A 208 -29.71 26.60 2.27
CA VAL A 208 -28.88 25.54 1.67
C VAL A 208 -27.73 25.18 2.60
N TYR A 209 -27.04 26.17 3.17
CA TYR A 209 -25.98 25.94 4.14
C TYR A 209 -26.47 25.22 5.39
N GLY A 210 -27.60 25.66 5.96
CA GLY A 210 -28.24 25.01 7.10
C GLY A 210 -28.67 23.57 6.80
N GLY A 211 -29.17 23.29 5.59
CA GLY A 211 -29.48 21.94 5.15
C GLY A 211 -28.24 21.07 4.91
N LEU A 212 -27.16 21.65 4.35
CA LEU A 212 -25.91 20.95 4.11
C LEU A 212 -25.25 20.55 5.44
N LEU A 213 -25.17 21.48 6.40
CA LEU A 213 -24.54 21.22 7.69
C LEU A 213 -25.48 20.45 8.64
N GLY A 214 -26.76 20.81 8.71
CA GLY A 214 -27.71 20.22 9.65
C GLY A 214 -28.29 18.87 9.23
N VAL A 215 -28.34 18.57 7.93
CA VAL A 215 -28.93 17.31 7.42
C VAL A 215 -27.91 16.49 6.65
N LEU A 216 -27.29 17.07 5.61
CA LEU A 216 -26.43 16.30 4.72
C LEU A 216 -25.17 15.80 5.44
N LEU A 217 -24.53 16.64 6.25
CA LEU A 217 -23.33 16.28 7.00
C LEU A 217 -23.62 15.16 8.03
N PRO A 218 -24.60 15.27 8.95
CA PRO A 218 -24.99 14.17 9.84
C PRO A 218 -25.38 12.89 9.09
N TYR A 219 -26.09 13.01 7.96
CA TYR A 219 -26.45 11.85 7.15
C TYR A 219 -25.22 11.16 6.54
N ILE A 220 -24.29 11.92 5.95
CA ILE A 220 -23.07 11.36 5.34
C ILE A 220 -22.19 10.74 6.43
N VAL A 221 -21.99 11.44 7.55
CA VAL A 221 -21.20 10.96 8.68
C VAL A 221 -21.83 9.69 9.27
N GLY A 222 -23.13 9.68 9.53
CA GLY A 222 -23.85 8.50 10.01
C GLY A 222 -23.77 7.34 9.03
N LYS A 223 -24.00 7.58 7.74
CA LYS A 223 -23.89 6.56 6.69
C LYS A 223 -22.46 5.99 6.58
N TRP A 224 -21.44 6.83 6.71
CA TRP A 224 -20.05 6.39 6.73
C TRP A 224 -19.72 5.60 8.00
N TRP A 225 -20.15 6.09 9.16
CA TRP A 225 -19.92 5.47 10.46
C TRP A 225 -20.54 4.07 10.52
N TYR A 226 -21.86 3.95 10.34
CA TYR A 226 -22.55 2.65 10.31
C TYR A 226 -22.08 1.78 9.13
N GLY A 227 -21.71 2.41 8.01
CA GLY A 227 -21.18 1.73 6.84
C GLY A 227 -19.79 1.11 7.06
N THR A 228 -18.99 1.69 7.97
CA THR A 228 -17.65 1.22 8.35
C THR A 228 -17.73 0.24 9.52
N GLN A 229 -18.56 0.54 10.53
CA GLN A 229 -18.76 -0.28 11.72
C GLN A 229 -19.25 -1.70 11.42
N ARG A 230 -19.98 -1.88 10.30
CA ARG A 230 -20.47 -3.21 9.88
C ARG A 230 -19.39 -4.14 9.32
N TYR A 231 -18.17 -3.64 9.05
CA TYR A 231 -17.06 -4.45 8.53
C TYR A 231 -15.96 -4.59 9.58
N THR A 232 -15.32 -5.77 9.62
CA THR A 232 -14.13 -6.03 10.44
C THR A 232 -12.86 -5.53 9.75
N LYS A 233 -11.72 -5.61 10.45
CA LYS A 233 -10.39 -5.27 9.91
C LYS A 233 -10.04 -6.13 8.69
N GLU A 234 -10.53 -7.37 8.66
CA GLU A 234 -10.36 -8.38 7.60
C GLU A 234 -11.29 -8.12 6.40
N ARG A 235 -12.07 -7.02 6.42
CA ARG A 235 -13.04 -6.62 5.37
C ARG A 235 -14.21 -7.59 5.18
N VAL A 236 -14.58 -8.29 6.24
CA VAL A 236 -15.75 -9.20 6.33
C VAL A 236 -16.84 -8.53 7.15
N LEU A 237 -18.11 -8.89 6.94
CA LEU A 237 -19.21 -8.36 7.77
C LEU A 237 -19.06 -8.83 9.23
N VAL A 238 -19.29 -7.94 10.19
CA VAL A 238 -19.24 -8.26 11.63
C VAL A 238 -20.21 -9.39 11.99
N ALA A 239 -21.40 -9.41 11.37
CA ALA A 239 -22.37 -10.50 11.54
C ALA A 239 -21.82 -11.86 11.09
N SER A 240 -21.11 -11.89 9.97
CA SER A 240 -20.47 -13.11 9.45
C SER A 240 -19.35 -13.60 10.37
N ALA A 241 -18.50 -12.69 10.85
CA ALA A 241 -17.47 -13.04 11.83
C ALA A 241 -18.08 -13.60 13.12
N GLY A 242 -19.19 -13.02 13.60
CA GLY A 242 -19.94 -13.51 14.75
C GLY A 242 -20.56 -14.91 14.54
N ASN A 243 -21.10 -15.19 13.35
CA ASN A 243 -21.62 -16.53 13.01
C ASN A 243 -20.50 -17.56 12.93
N ILE A 244 -19.39 -17.22 12.26
CA ILE A 244 -18.22 -18.09 12.12
C ILE A 244 -17.61 -18.39 13.50
N PHE A 245 -17.55 -17.40 14.39
CA PHE A 245 -17.08 -17.57 15.76
C PHE A 245 -17.93 -18.58 16.55
N ARG A 246 -19.26 -18.57 16.37
CA ARG A 246 -20.16 -19.54 17.02
C ARG A 246 -19.93 -20.97 16.54
N GLU A 247 -19.47 -21.16 15.31
CA GLU A 247 -19.19 -22.47 14.72
C GLU A 247 -17.77 -22.97 15.02
N TYR A 248 -16.91 -22.14 15.60
CA TYR A 248 -15.52 -22.49 15.93
C TYR A 248 -15.46 -23.60 16.98
N ARG A 249 -14.60 -24.60 16.73
CA ARG A 249 -14.26 -25.68 17.67
C ARG A 249 -12.76 -25.94 17.61
N GLU A 250 -12.19 -26.46 18.69
CA GLU A 250 -10.74 -26.69 18.81
C GLU A 250 -10.23 -27.84 17.92
N ASP A 251 -11.11 -28.77 17.56
CA ASP A 251 -10.83 -29.97 16.79
C ASP A 251 -11.32 -29.89 15.34
N LEU A 252 -11.71 -28.68 14.88
CA LEU A 252 -12.28 -28.48 13.55
C LEU A 252 -11.28 -28.86 12.45
N ALA A 253 -11.65 -29.85 11.63
CA ALA A 253 -10.92 -30.20 10.40
C ALA A 253 -11.34 -29.29 9.23
N VAL A 254 -10.59 -29.37 8.12
CA VAL A 254 -10.81 -28.54 6.92
C VAL A 254 -12.26 -28.59 6.40
N GLY A 255 -12.89 -29.78 6.35
CA GLY A 255 -14.30 -29.92 5.94
C GLY A 255 -15.27 -29.18 6.89
N GLY A 256 -15.01 -29.25 8.20
CA GLY A 256 -15.74 -28.48 9.20
C GLY A 256 -15.54 -26.97 9.05
N ILE A 257 -14.34 -26.52 8.68
CA ILE A 257 -14.07 -25.10 8.38
C ILE A 257 -14.91 -24.64 7.20
N VAL A 258 -14.94 -25.40 6.10
CA VAL A 258 -15.80 -25.09 4.94
C VAL A 258 -17.27 -24.97 5.35
N SER A 259 -17.75 -25.85 6.24
CA SER A 259 -19.09 -25.77 6.80
C SER A 259 -19.31 -24.51 7.65
N ALA A 260 -18.33 -24.12 8.47
CA ALA A 260 -18.39 -22.88 9.24
C ALA A 260 -18.41 -21.63 8.33
N LEU A 261 -17.61 -21.61 7.26
CA LEU A 261 -17.56 -20.50 6.30
C LEU A 261 -18.91 -20.30 5.58
N SER A 262 -19.68 -21.36 5.36
CA SER A 262 -21.03 -21.26 4.75
C SER A 262 -22.02 -20.41 5.56
N SER A 263 -21.75 -20.16 6.85
CA SER A 263 -22.60 -19.35 7.73
C SER A 263 -22.47 -17.84 7.52
N GLY A 264 -21.58 -17.41 6.60
CA GLY A 264 -21.37 -16.00 6.27
C GLY A 264 -22.59 -15.32 5.67
N GLU A 265 -22.87 -14.10 6.13
CA GLU A 265 -24.00 -13.27 5.70
C GLU A 265 -23.82 -12.75 4.25
N GLU A 266 -22.58 -12.72 3.73
CA GLU A 266 -22.26 -12.40 2.34
C GLU A 266 -22.94 -13.36 1.37
N PHE A 267 -23.06 -14.64 1.73
CA PHE A 267 -23.79 -15.62 0.91
C PHE A 267 -25.28 -15.31 0.86
N LYS A 268 -25.88 -14.83 1.97
CA LYS A 268 -27.30 -14.44 1.98
C LYS A 268 -27.57 -13.23 1.11
N GLN A 269 -26.63 -12.28 1.04
CA GLN A 269 -26.77 -11.12 0.14
C GLN A 269 -26.75 -11.51 -1.34
N ILE A 270 -26.03 -12.56 -1.70
CA ILE A 270 -25.91 -13.03 -3.10
C ILE A 270 -27.03 -13.97 -3.48
N LEU A 271 -27.40 -14.87 -2.57
CA LEU A 271 -28.47 -15.85 -2.75
C LEU A 271 -29.84 -15.34 -2.27
N ALA A 272 -30.02 -14.02 -2.21
CA ALA A 272 -31.24 -13.40 -1.71
C ALA A 272 -32.50 -13.80 -2.53
N GLY A 273 -33.61 -14.02 -1.82
CA GLY A 273 -34.91 -14.33 -2.40
C GLY A 273 -34.96 -15.70 -3.08
N ILE A 274 -35.55 -15.75 -4.28
CA ILE A 274 -35.81 -16.98 -5.05
C ILE A 274 -34.52 -17.75 -5.39
N LYS A 275 -33.37 -17.06 -5.42
CA LYS A 275 -32.09 -17.68 -5.70
C LYS A 275 -31.68 -18.70 -4.64
N ALA A 276 -32.12 -18.58 -3.39
CA ALA A 276 -31.79 -19.55 -2.35
C ALA A 276 -32.34 -20.95 -2.67
N GLU A 277 -33.57 -21.03 -3.19
CA GLU A 277 -34.26 -22.29 -3.48
C GLU A 277 -34.01 -22.76 -4.92
N SER A 278 -33.85 -21.82 -5.85
CA SER A 278 -33.66 -22.11 -7.27
C SER A 278 -32.41 -22.97 -7.52
N GLY A 279 -32.63 -24.19 -8.01
CA GLY A 279 -31.56 -25.11 -8.39
C GLY A 279 -30.91 -25.85 -7.22
N LEU A 280 -31.31 -25.62 -5.96
CA LEU A 280 -30.75 -26.30 -4.78
C LEU A 280 -30.82 -27.83 -4.90
N ALA A 281 -32.00 -28.37 -5.21
CA ALA A 281 -32.20 -29.81 -5.38
C ALA A 281 -31.35 -30.40 -6.51
N LYS A 282 -31.08 -29.62 -7.58
CA LYS A 282 -30.23 -30.06 -8.69
C LYS A 282 -28.76 -30.14 -8.26
N VAL A 283 -28.30 -29.15 -7.50
CA VAL A 283 -26.93 -29.10 -6.96
C VAL A 283 -26.74 -30.24 -5.96
N GLU A 284 -27.64 -30.41 -4.99
CA GLU A 284 -27.58 -31.48 -3.99
C GLU A 284 -27.58 -32.87 -4.63
N LYS A 285 -28.48 -33.12 -5.58
CA LYS A 285 -28.54 -34.41 -6.28
C LYS A 285 -27.23 -34.75 -6.99
N ARG A 286 -26.51 -33.75 -7.50
CA ARG A 286 -25.23 -33.92 -8.19
C ARG A 286 -24.06 -34.14 -7.24
N ILE A 287 -24.12 -33.54 -6.06
CA ILE A 287 -23.04 -33.59 -5.07
C ILE A 287 -23.16 -34.84 -4.20
N LEU A 288 -24.39 -35.23 -3.83
CA LEU A 288 -24.67 -36.34 -2.92
C LEU A 288 -24.71 -37.70 -3.63
N THR A 289 -24.21 -37.82 -4.86
CA THR A 289 -24.05 -39.11 -5.53
C THR A 289 -23.13 -40.02 -4.70
N GLU A 290 -23.42 -41.32 -4.68
CA GLU A 290 -22.64 -42.28 -3.88
C GLU A 290 -21.16 -42.29 -4.31
N ASP A 291 -20.89 -42.14 -5.61
CA ASP A 291 -19.54 -42.10 -6.21
C ASP A 291 -18.69 -40.85 -5.89
N ALA A 292 -19.23 -39.86 -5.16
CA ALA A 292 -18.52 -38.62 -4.86
C ALA A 292 -17.43 -38.82 -3.77
N THR A 293 -16.21 -39.15 -4.18
CA THR A 293 -15.06 -39.32 -3.27
C THR A 293 -14.57 -38.03 -2.62
N PHE A 294 -15.02 -36.87 -3.11
CA PHE A 294 -14.59 -35.56 -2.63
C PHE A 294 -15.29 -35.08 -1.34
N LEU A 295 -16.28 -35.82 -0.83
CA LEU A 295 -17.06 -35.47 0.37
C LEU A 295 -16.91 -36.54 1.43
N SER A 296 -16.51 -36.14 2.65
CA SER A 296 -16.48 -37.07 3.77
C SER A 296 -17.92 -37.44 4.22
N PRO A 297 -18.11 -38.61 4.85
CA PRO A 297 -19.42 -39.00 5.40
C PRO A 297 -19.99 -37.95 6.37
N LEU A 298 -19.13 -37.37 7.21
CA LEU A 298 -19.50 -36.30 8.15
C LEU A 298 -19.99 -35.05 7.41
N ASP A 299 -19.29 -34.63 6.35
CA ASP A 299 -19.68 -33.46 5.56
C ASP A 299 -21.01 -33.68 4.82
N ARG A 300 -21.30 -34.93 4.41
CA ARG A 300 -22.60 -35.28 3.81
C ARG A 300 -23.73 -35.20 4.83
N GLU A 301 -23.51 -35.63 6.06
CA GLU A 301 -24.51 -35.53 7.13
C GLU A 301 -24.76 -34.07 7.53
N THR A 302 -23.70 -33.28 7.68
CA THR A 302 -23.85 -31.84 8.02
C THR A 302 -24.63 -31.10 6.95
N LEU A 303 -24.38 -31.34 5.66
CA LEU A 303 -25.17 -30.74 4.57
C LEU A 303 -26.66 -31.09 4.65
N LYS A 304 -26.99 -32.35 5.00
CA LYS A 304 -28.39 -32.80 5.14
C LYS A 304 -29.11 -32.20 6.35
N GLN A 305 -28.38 -31.92 7.44
CA GLN A 305 -28.94 -31.41 8.69
C GLN A 305 -29.24 -29.89 8.68
N LEU A 306 -28.75 -29.14 7.70
CA LEU A 306 -28.88 -27.68 7.69
C LEU A 306 -30.27 -27.20 7.23
N ASP A 307 -31.14 -26.69 8.09
CA ASP A 307 -32.51 -26.29 7.67
C ASP A 307 -32.59 -25.02 6.81
N ASP A 308 -31.66 -24.07 6.96
CA ASP A 308 -31.65 -22.82 6.18
C ASP A 308 -31.24 -23.08 4.73
N SER A 309 -32.18 -22.87 3.80
CA SER A 309 -31.98 -23.08 2.36
C SER A 309 -30.85 -22.23 1.79
N SER A 310 -30.64 -21.01 2.30
CA SER A 310 -29.59 -20.12 1.79
C SER A 310 -28.19 -20.64 2.15
N ARG A 311 -27.99 -21.00 3.43
CA ARG A 311 -26.75 -21.62 3.93
C ARG A 311 -26.51 -22.98 3.29
N ARG A 312 -27.55 -23.81 3.20
CA ARG A 312 -27.48 -25.14 2.56
C ARG A 312 -27.04 -25.03 1.10
N LYS A 313 -27.62 -24.09 0.33
CA LYS A 313 -27.21 -23.81 -1.05
C LYS A 313 -25.78 -23.30 -1.13
N ALA A 314 -25.38 -22.38 -0.26
CA ALA A 314 -24.00 -21.87 -0.24
C ALA A 314 -22.99 -22.99 0.02
N LEU A 315 -23.25 -23.84 1.02
CA LEU A 315 -22.40 -25.00 1.34
C LEU A 315 -22.35 -25.99 0.18
N ALA A 316 -23.49 -26.29 -0.45
CA ALA A 316 -23.54 -27.15 -1.62
C ALA A 316 -22.74 -26.57 -2.79
N LEU A 317 -22.86 -25.27 -3.08
CA LEU A 317 -22.07 -24.62 -4.14
C LEU A 317 -20.56 -24.65 -3.84
N LEU A 318 -20.14 -24.48 -2.58
CA LEU A 318 -18.74 -24.60 -2.18
C LEU A 318 -18.20 -26.02 -2.38
N TRP A 319 -18.96 -27.05 -2.03
CA TRP A 319 -18.56 -28.44 -2.29
C TRP A 319 -18.56 -28.79 -3.77
N ALA A 320 -19.50 -28.26 -4.57
CA ALA A 320 -19.44 -28.38 -6.03
C ALA A 320 -18.19 -27.73 -6.61
N TYR A 321 -17.78 -26.57 -6.09
CA TYR A 321 -16.55 -25.89 -6.48
C TYR A 321 -15.31 -26.72 -6.13
N LEU A 322 -15.18 -27.15 -4.87
CA LEU A 322 -14.04 -27.95 -4.39
C LEU A 322 -13.94 -29.32 -5.05
N GLY A 323 -15.08 -29.94 -5.40
CA GLY A 323 -15.15 -31.19 -6.14
C GLY A 323 -15.02 -31.04 -7.65
N ARG A 324 -14.90 -29.81 -8.19
CA ARG A 324 -14.90 -29.49 -9.63
C ARG A 324 -16.09 -30.11 -10.39
N VAL A 325 -17.26 -30.16 -9.74
CA VAL A 325 -18.46 -30.76 -10.32
C VAL A 325 -19.11 -29.77 -11.29
N ASP A 326 -19.43 -30.25 -12.49
CA ASP A 326 -20.27 -29.50 -13.43
C ASP A 326 -21.76 -29.68 -13.10
N LEU A 327 -22.45 -28.55 -12.95
CA LEU A 327 -23.86 -28.48 -12.59
C LEU A 327 -24.78 -28.52 -13.83
N ASN A 328 -24.22 -28.57 -15.05
CA ASN A 328 -24.98 -28.56 -16.31
C ASN A 328 -25.97 -27.37 -16.37
N ASP A 329 -25.56 -26.23 -15.84
CA ASP A 329 -26.32 -24.99 -15.84
C ASP A 329 -25.37 -23.81 -15.69
N LYS A 330 -25.38 -22.91 -16.68
CA LYS A 330 -24.51 -21.74 -16.71
C LYS A 330 -24.79 -20.78 -15.56
N THR A 331 -26.03 -20.66 -15.09
CA THR A 331 -26.34 -19.75 -13.98
C THR A 331 -25.81 -20.29 -12.67
N LEU A 332 -25.98 -21.60 -12.40
CA LEU A 332 -25.47 -22.23 -11.19
C LEU A 332 -23.94 -22.34 -11.20
N ASN A 333 -23.31 -22.61 -12.34
CA ASN A 333 -21.86 -22.54 -12.47
C ASN A 333 -21.34 -21.10 -12.23
N GLY A 334 -22.07 -20.08 -12.71
CA GLY A 334 -21.77 -18.69 -12.40
C GLY A 334 -21.80 -18.38 -10.89
N GLU A 335 -22.81 -18.89 -10.16
CA GLU A 335 -22.94 -18.76 -8.71
C GLU A 335 -21.84 -19.55 -7.95
N LYS A 336 -21.50 -20.75 -8.44
CA LYS A 336 -20.41 -21.60 -7.92
C LYS A 336 -19.07 -20.87 -7.91
N TYR A 337 -18.70 -20.23 -9.03
CA TYR A 337 -17.45 -19.48 -9.12
C TYR A 337 -17.46 -18.14 -8.37
N GLU A 338 -18.64 -17.55 -8.11
CA GLU A 338 -18.78 -16.38 -7.24
C GLU A 338 -18.61 -16.77 -5.75
N ALA A 339 -18.97 -18.00 -5.36
CA ALA A 339 -18.90 -18.47 -3.98
C ALA A 339 -17.46 -18.61 -3.43
N ALA A 340 -16.51 -19.07 -4.24
CA ALA A 340 -15.16 -19.36 -3.79
C ALA A 340 -14.35 -18.13 -3.30
N PRO A 341 -14.32 -16.99 -4.02
CA PRO A 341 -13.66 -15.79 -3.51
C PRO A 341 -14.27 -15.25 -2.20
N ILE A 342 -15.57 -15.48 -1.98
CA ILE A 342 -16.24 -15.09 -0.73
C ILE A 342 -15.78 -15.98 0.40
N ALA A 343 -15.80 -17.31 0.20
CA ALA A 343 -15.28 -18.24 1.18
C ALA A 343 -13.81 -17.96 1.52
N LEU A 344 -12.99 -17.59 0.53
CA LEU A 344 -11.60 -17.18 0.76
C LEU A 344 -11.52 -15.93 1.65
N SER A 345 -12.35 -14.92 1.40
CA SER A 345 -12.40 -13.71 2.24
C SER A 345 -12.88 -14.02 3.67
N LEU A 346 -13.87 -14.90 3.81
CA LEU A 346 -14.36 -15.37 5.11
C LEU A 346 -13.32 -16.19 5.87
N ASN A 347 -12.47 -16.94 5.15
CA ASN A 347 -11.40 -17.73 5.74
C ASN A 347 -10.32 -16.85 6.38
N GLU A 348 -10.09 -15.63 5.89
CA GLU A 348 -9.22 -14.67 6.59
C GLU A 348 -9.80 -14.32 7.98
N SER A 349 -11.11 -14.13 8.09
CA SER A 349 -11.78 -13.91 9.38
C SER A 349 -11.71 -15.15 10.28
N PHE A 350 -11.90 -16.35 9.73
CA PHE A 350 -11.74 -17.60 10.51
C PHE A 350 -10.30 -17.78 10.99
N THR A 351 -9.31 -17.47 10.14
CA THR A 351 -7.89 -17.52 10.48
C THR A 351 -7.57 -16.56 11.63
N ALA A 352 -8.08 -15.33 11.58
CA ALA A 352 -7.90 -14.35 12.65
C ALA A 352 -8.50 -14.84 13.99
N ILE A 353 -9.69 -15.47 13.95
CA ILE A 353 -10.32 -16.08 15.13
C ILE A 353 -9.45 -17.24 15.67
N ALA A 354 -9.03 -18.16 14.80
CA ALA A 354 -8.22 -19.31 15.19
C ALA A 354 -6.85 -18.88 15.78
N LEU A 355 -6.23 -17.84 15.21
CA LEU A 355 -4.98 -17.27 15.73
C LEU A 355 -5.17 -16.64 17.11
N ALA A 356 -6.30 -15.97 17.37
CA ALA A 356 -6.62 -15.41 18.68
C ALA A 356 -6.77 -16.49 19.77
N PHE A 357 -7.33 -17.66 19.42
CA PHE A 357 -7.43 -18.80 20.33
C PHE A 357 -6.12 -19.57 20.51
N GLY A 358 -5.25 -19.57 19.49
CA GLY A 358 -3.92 -20.19 19.57
C GLY A 358 -3.89 -21.72 19.44
N ASN A 359 -4.99 -22.35 19.04
CA ASN A 359 -5.04 -23.81 18.86
C ASN A 359 -4.43 -24.22 17.52
N LEU A 360 -3.50 -25.18 17.53
CA LEU A 360 -2.71 -25.53 16.34
C LEU A 360 -3.56 -26.14 15.21
N ARG A 361 -4.51 -27.02 15.54
CA ARG A 361 -5.32 -27.73 14.54
C ARG A 361 -6.18 -26.78 13.70
N PRO A 362 -6.98 -25.86 14.28
CA PRO A 362 -7.77 -24.91 13.50
C PRO A 362 -6.90 -23.92 12.71
N ILE A 363 -5.74 -23.50 13.25
CA ILE A 363 -4.81 -22.62 12.53
C ILE A 363 -4.29 -23.30 11.26
N LEU A 364 -3.76 -24.53 11.39
CA LEU A 364 -3.31 -25.32 10.23
C LEU A 364 -4.47 -25.62 9.27
N GLY A 365 -5.65 -25.93 9.80
CA GLY A 365 -6.86 -26.13 9.02
C GLY A 365 -7.25 -24.89 8.22
N ALA A 366 -7.14 -23.69 8.79
CA ALA A 366 -7.48 -22.43 8.14
C ALA A 366 -6.54 -22.15 6.95
N PHE A 367 -5.23 -22.33 7.14
CA PHE A 367 -4.26 -22.18 6.05
C PHE A 367 -4.47 -23.23 4.95
N ARG A 368 -4.72 -24.49 5.31
CA ARG A 368 -5.07 -25.53 4.32
C ARG A 368 -6.39 -25.23 3.60
N THR A 369 -7.38 -24.69 4.29
CA THR A 369 -8.66 -24.28 3.67
C THR A 369 -8.41 -23.21 2.60
N SER A 370 -7.49 -22.28 2.84
CA SER A 370 -7.04 -21.32 1.82
C SER A 370 -6.45 -22.04 0.59
N GLN A 371 -5.53 -22.99 0.80
CA GLN A 371 -4.92 -23.77 -0.28
C GLN A 371 -5.98 -24.50 -1.12
N HIS A 372 -6.93 -25.17 -0.46
CA HIS A 372 -8.03 -25.90 -1.09
C HIS A 372 -8.97 -24.98 -1.88
N LEU A 373 -9.31 -23.81 -1.34
CA LEU A 373 -10.15 -22.81 -2.02
C LEU A 373 -9.45 -22.20 -3.24
N ILE A 374 -8.14 -21.92 -3.14
CA ILE A 374 -7.37 -21.33 -4.24
C ILE A 374 -7.17 -22.34 -5.37
N GLN A 375 -6.74 -23.57 -5.06
CA GLN A 375 -6.50 -24.60 -6.08
C GLN A 375 -7.77 -25.32 -6.56
N ALA A 376 -8.93 -25.03 -5.95
CA ALA A 376 -10.20 -25.71 -6.20
C ALA A 376 -10.04 -27.25 -6.10
N VAL A 377 -9.49 -27.71 -4.98
CA VAL A 377 -9.30 -29.15 -4.68
C VAL A 377 -9.97 -29.47 -3.35
N SER A 378 -10.75 -30.54 -3.30
CA SER A 378 -11.37 -30.99 -2.05
C SER A 378 -10.33 -31.33 -0.97
N PRO A 379 -10.65 -31.14 0.32
CA PRO A 379 -9.86 -31.63 1.45
C PRO A 379 -9.52 -33.12 1.41
N ALA A 380 -10.37 -33.94 0.80
CA ALA A 380 -10.15 -35.38 0.61
C ALA A 380 -9.43 -35.72 -0.71
N GLY A 381 -9.19 -34.73 -1.57
CA GLY A 381 -8.55 -34.94 -2.87
C GLY A 381 -7.02 -34.96 -2.78
N SER A 382 -6.39 -35.64 -3.75
CA SER A 382 -4.92 -35.64 -3.87
C SER A 382 -4.39 -34.25 -4.26
N PRO A 383 -3.26 -33.80 -3.69
CA PRO A 383 -2.56 -32.58 -4.10
C PRO A 383 -2.18 -32.55 -5.59
N LEU A 384 -2.07 -33.71 -6.26
CA LEU A 384 -1.78 -33.78 -7.70
C LEU A 384 -2.84 -33.11 -8.58
N LEU A 385 -4.07 -32.96 -8.08
CA LEU A 385 -5.15 -32.29 -8.81
C LEU A 385 -4.89 -30.80 -9.04
N GLN A 386 -3.90 -30.19 -8.38
CA GLN A 386 -3.50 -28.81 -8.66
C GLN A 386 -2.80 -28.65 -10.02
N LEU A 387 -2.29 -29.74 -10.62
CA LEU A 387 -1.70 -29.72 -11.95
C LEU A 387 -2.77 -29.59 -13.04
N PRO A 388 -2.48 -28.90 -14.16
CA PRO A 388 -3.44 -28.76 -15.24
C PRO A 388 -3.71 -30.13 -15.90
N TYR A 389 -4.92 -30.32 -16.41
CA TYR A 389 -5.41 -31.57 -17.02
C TYR A 389 -5.50 -32.81 -16.09
N PHE A 390 -5.04 -32.74 -14.84
CA PHE A 390 -5.17 -33.86 -13.91
C PHE A 390 -6.62 -34.00 -13.45
N THR A 391 -7.18 -35.18 -13.66
CA THR A 391 -8.53 -35.58 -13.24
C THR A 391 -8.44 -36.66 -12.15
N PRO A 392 -9.50 -36.89 -11.36
CA PRO A 392 -9.49 -37.95 -10.35
C PRO A 392 -9.09 -39.33 -10.89
N LYS A 393 -9.51 -39.67 -12.12
CA LYS A 393 -9.12 -40.92 -12.80
C LYS A 393 -7.63 -41.05 -13.06
N ILE A 394 -6.96 -39.93 -13.36
CA ILE A 394 -5.51 -39.90 -13.59
C ILE A 394 -4.76 -40.09 -12.27
N VAL A 395 -5.23 -39.42 -11.21
CA VAL A 395 -4.67 -39.59 -9.87
C VAL A 395 -4.82 -41.04 -9.41
N GLU A 396 -5.98 -41.64 -9.65
CA GLU A 396 -6.25 -43.04 -9.34
C GLU A 396 -5.32 -44.00 -10.10
N ALA A 397 -4.98 -43.71 -11.36
CA ALA A 397 -3.99 -44.48 -12.11
C ALA A 397 -2.56 -44.38 -11.55
N ILE A 398 -2.21 -43.26 -10.88
CA ILE A 398 -0.89 -43.04 -10.27
C ILE A 398 -0.81 -43.67 -8.87
N GLU A 399 -1.82 -43.45 -8.04
CA GLU A 399 -1.81 -43.81 -6.61
C GLU A 399 -2.46 -45.18 -6.34
N GLY A 400 -3.32 -45.66 -7.25
CA GLY A 400 -4.19 -46.83 -7.09
C GLY A 400 -5.59 -46.46 -6.55
N GLU A 401 -6.59 -47.32 -6.78
CA GLU A 401 -8.02 -47.10 -6.45
C GLU A 401 -8.31 -46.83 -4.96
N ASN A 402 -7.42 -47.23 -4.04
CA ASN A 402 -7.63 -47.10 -2.59
C ASN A 402 -6.36 -46.68 -1.83
N ALA A 403 -5.65 -45.68 -2.35
CA ALA A 403 -4.48 -45.14 -1.69
C ALA A 403 -4.85 -44.49 -0.33
N LYS A 404 -4.23 -44.97 0.76
CA LYS A 404 -4.39 -44.37 2.11
C LYS A 404 -3.65 -43.03 2.24
N SER A 405 -2.67 -42.77 1.38
CA SER A 405 -1.88 -41.54 1.37
C SER A 405 -1.69 -41.04 -0.05
N HIS A 406 -1.92 -39.75 -0.24
CA HIS A 406 -1.80 -39.09 -1.54
C HIS A 406 -0.36 -38.68 -1.84
N PHE A 407 -0.03 -38.66 -3.13
CA PHE A 407 1.26 -38.18 -3.60
C PHE A 407 1.28 -36.66 -3.65
N THR A 408 2.41 -36.08 -3.24
CA THR A 408 2.67 -34.66 -3.46
C THR A 408 3.28 -34.44 -4.84
N VAL A 409 3.20 -33.22 -5.37
CA VAL A 409 3.80 -32.88 -6.66
C VAL A 409 5.31 -33.14 -6.65
N GLN A 410 5.99 -32.86 -5.52
CA GLN A 410 7.41 -33.16 -5.36
C GLN A 410 7.69 -34.65 -5.53
N ARG A 411 6.94 -35.52 -4.83
CA ARG A 411 7.10 -36.98 -4.91
C ARG A 411 6.77 -37.53 -6.29
N PHE A 412 5.81 -36.94 -7.00
CA PHE A 412 5.55 -37.28 -8.38
C PHE A 412 6.74 -36.91 -9.27
N MET A 413 7.26 -35.69 -9.15
CA MET A 413 8.33 -35.18 -10.00
C MET A 413 9.70 -35.81 -9.74
N THR A 414 9.95 -36.42 -8.58
CA THR A 414 11.17 -37.19 -8.29
C THR A 414 11.20 -38.55 -9.01
N MET A 415 10.06 -39.05 -9.48
CA MET A 415 10.03 -40.30 -10.24
C MET A 415 10.70 -40.15 -11.62
N PRO A 416 11.34 -41.22 -12.13
CA PRO A 416 11.87 -41.25 -13.48
C PRO A 416 10.80 -40.86 -14.51
N GLU A 417 11.19 -40.09 -15.52
CA GLU A 417 10.25 -39.58 -16.52
C GLU A 417 9.53 -40.70 -17.28
N SER A 418 10.23 -41.81 -17.56
CA SER A 418 9.65 -43.00 -18.20
C SER A 418 8.50 -43.60 -17.39
N GLN A 419 8.69 -43.72 -16.07
CA GLN A 419 7.68 -44.24 -15.16
C GLN A 419 6.48 -43.28 -15.06
N ARG A 420 6.73 -41.97 -14.89
CA ARG A 420 5.65 -40.96 -14.86
C ARG A 420 4.81 -40.99 -16.13
N ARG A 421 5.44 -41.01 -17.30
CA ARG A 421 4.75 -41.09 -18.58
C ARG A 421 3.92 -42.36 -18.69
N SER A 422 4.45 -43.51 -18.28
CA SER A 422 3.73 -44.79 -18.35
C SER A 422 2.45 -44.83 -17.49
N LEU A 423 2.42 -44.11 -16.36
CA LEU A 423 1.27 -44.05 -15.46
C LEU A 423 0.23 -43.01 -15.87
N THR A 424 0.64 -41.98 -16.63
CA THR A 424 -0.19 -40.80 -16.91
C THR A 424 -0.63 -40.66 -18.35
N VAL A 425 0.11 -41.23 -19.29
CA VAL A 425 -0.18 -41.16 -20.73
C VAL A 425 -0.79 -42.48 -21.19
N GLY A 426 -1.99 -42.42 -21.77
CA GLY A 426 -2.71 -43.61 -22.20
C GLY A 426 -4.13 -43.33 -22.66
N ALA A 427 -4.82 -44.37 -23.13
CA ALA A 427 -6.21 -44.26 -23.57
C ALA A 427 -7.12 -43.89 -22.38
N GLY A 428 -7.75 -42.71 -22.44
CA GLY A 428 -8.61 -42.19 -21.37
C GLY A 428 -7.90 -41.44 -20.24
N LEU A 429 -6.57 -41.23 -20.35
CA LEU A 429 -5.76 -40.44 -19.42
C LEU A 429 -5.29 -39.14 -20.12
N LEU A 430 -3.99 -38.82 -20.08
CA LEU A 430 -3.42 -37.64 -20.74
C LEU A 430 -2.87 -37.94 -22.13
N THR A 431 -2.91 -36.93 -22.99
CA THR A 431 -2.10 -36.87 -24.21
C THR A 431 -0.69 -36.37 -23.92
N ASP A 432 0.28 -36.65 -24.79
CA ASP A 432 1.68 -36.20 -24.62
C ASP A 432 1.80 -34.68 -24.46
N LYS A 433 0.98 -33.91 -25.21
CA LYS A 433 0.97 -32.44 -25.11
C LYS A 433 0.47 -31.98 -23.75
N GLN A 434 -0.63 -32.56 -23.26
CA GLN A 434 -1.19 -32.22 -21.95
C GLN A 434 -0.23 -32.59 -20.82
N TYR A 435 0.43 -33.75 -20.91
CA TYR A 435 1.47 -34.16 -19.98
C TYR A 435 2.63 -33.16 -19.97
N ALA A 436 3.12 -32.75 -21.14
CA ALA A 436 4.19 -31.76 -21.24
C ALA A 436 3.80 -30.41 -20.59
N THR A 437 2.57 -29.93 -20.81
CA THR A 437 2.06 -28.71 -20.14
C THR A 437 1.99 -28.90 -18.62
N ALA A 438 1.51 -30.04 -18.13
CA ALA A 438 1.43 -30.31 -16.69
C ALA A 438 2.80 -30.35 -16.01
N VAL A 439 3.77 -31.01 -16.65
CA VAL A 439 5.17 -31.05 -16.19
C VAL A 439 5.80 -29.65 -16.23
N SER A 440 5.56 -28.89 -17.28
CA SER A 440 6.08 -27.51 -17.41
C SER A 440 5.54 -26.58 -16.32
N VAL A 441 4.26 -26.70 -15.96
CA VAL A 441 3.69 -25.94 -14.83
C VAL A 441 4.28 -26.42 -13.51
N ALA A 442 4.42 -27.74 -13.30
CA ALA A 442 5.03 -28.28 -12.08
C ALA A 442 6.45 -27.74 -11.83
N GLN A 443 7.25 -27.58 -12.89
CA GLN A 443 8.61 -27.02 -12.84
C GLN A 443 8.67 -25.50 -12.59
N GLN A 444 7.55 -24.79 -12.60
CA GLN A 444 7.47 -23.36 -12.31
C GLN A 444 6.90 -23.08 -10.91
N LEU A 445 6.47 -24.11 -10.17
CA LEU A 445 5.87 -23.93 -8.85
C LEU A 445 6.90 -23.42 -7.82
N PRO A 446 6.55 -22.41 -7.00
CA PRO A 446 7.46 -21.81 -6.05
C PRO A 446 7.55 -22.64 -4.75
N ASN A 447 8.21 -23.80 -4.82
CA ASN A 447 8.48 -24.65 -3.67
C ASN A 447 9.68 -24.09 -2.89
N LEU A 448 9.43 -23.67 -1.65
CA LEU A 448 10.42 -23.04 -0.78
C LEU A 448 11.00 -24.08 0.18
N GLU A 449 12.26 -24.44 -0.02
CA GLU A 449 12.95 -25.46 0.77
C GLU A 449 13.88 -24.79 1.79
N VAL A 450 13.69 -25.13 3.07
CA VAL A 450 14.49 -24.59 4.17
C VAL A 450 15.87 -25.24 4.16
N CYS A 451 16.93 -24.43 4.06
CA CYS A 451 18.31 -24.90 4.12
C CYS A 451 18.87 -24.84 5.55
N LYS A 452 18.61 -23.76 6.27
CA LYS A 452 19.04 -23.58 7.67
C LYS A 452 18.04 -22.70 8.41
N ALA A 453 17.71 -23.06 9.64
CA ALA A 453 16.91 -22.25 10.54
C ALA A 453 17.62 -22.17 11.89
N PHE A 454 17.87 -20.97 12.38
CA PHE A 454 18.58 -20.77 13.65
C PHE A 454 18.11 -19.51 14.35
N PHE A 455 18.31 -19.47 15.66
CA PHE A 455 18.02 -18.32 16.48
C PHE A 455 19.28 -17.47 16.66
N LYS A 456 19.10 -16.15 16.67
CA LYS A 456 20.17 -15.17 16.84
C LYS A 456 19.64 -13.95 17.60
N VAL A 457 20.46 -13.34 18.43
CA VAL A 457 20.22 -11.99 18.98
C VAL A 457 21.20 -11.04 18.28
N MET A 458 20.75 -9.84 17.92
CA MET A 458 21.64 -8.88 17.27
C MET A 458 22.66 -8.36 18.29
N GLY A 459 23.95 -8.39 17.93
CA GLY A 459 25.03 -7.90 18.80
C GLY A 459 25.39 -8.81 19.98
N GLU A 460 24.75 -9.99 20.12
CA GLU A 460 25.09 -10.97 21.16
C GLU A 460 25.23 -12.37 20.55
N LYS A 461 26.33 -13.06 20.88
CA LYS A 461 26.55 -14.46 20.45
C LYS A 461 25.64 -15.46 21.15
N VAL A 462 25.16 -15.10 22.34
CA VAL A 462 24.38 -15.97 23.22
C VAL A 462 23.01 -15.35 23.47
N ILE A 463 21.97 -16.18 23.49
CA ILE A 463 20.59 -15.73 23.69
C ILE A 463 20.33 -15.68 25.19
N THR A 464 20.14 -14.48 25.71
CA THR A 464 19.84 -14.23 27.13
C THR A 464 18.33 -14.26 27.41
N PRO A 465 17.88 -14.51 28.64
CA PRO A 465 16.46 -14.57 28.97
C PRO A 465 15.77 -13.23 28.77
N SER A 466 14.53 -13.25 28.29
CA SER A 466 13.74 -12.04 27.97
C SER A 466 14.32 -11.12 26.89
N SER A 467 15.39 -11.52 26.20
CA SER A 467 15.96 -10.78 25.07
C SER A 467 15.05 -10.83 23.84
N LEU A 468 15.26 -9.91 22.90
CA LEU A 468 14.59 -9.92 21.60
C LEU A 468 15.36 -10.84 20.64
N VAL A 469 14.89 -12.08 20.50
CA VAL A 469 15.49 -13.09 19.64
C VAL A 469 14.92 -13.01 18.22
N GLN A 470 15.79 -13.21 17.23
CA GLN A 470 15.43 -13.34 15.84
C GLN A 470 15.53 -14.81 15.41
N LEU A 471 14.47 -15.36 14.84
CA LEU A 471 14.54 -16.59 14.06
C LEU A 471 14.87 -16.22 12.62
N VAL A 472 16.05 -16.65 12.18
CA VAL A 472 16.52 -16.49 10.81
C VAL A 472 16.31 -17.81 10.07
N VAL A 473 15.50 -17.76 9.02
CA VAL A 473 15.21 -18.89 8.15
C VAL A 473 15.82 -18.61 6.78
N LYS A 474 16.81 -19.41 6.41
CA LYS A 474 17.46 -19.40 5.10
C LYS A 474 16.81 -20.46 4.23
N ALA A 475 16.19 -20.06 3.13
CA ALA A 475 15.44 -20.96 2.27
C ALA A 475 15.67 -20.66 0.78
N ARG A 476 15.55 -21.68 -0.07
CA ARG A 476 15.74 -21.55 -1.52
C ARG A 476 14.48 -21.97 -2.25
N PHE A 477 14.17 -21.28 -3.35
CA PHE A 477 13.12 -21.73 -4.25
C PHE A 477 13.66 -22.82 -5.17
N ILE A 478 13.20 -24.04 -4.96
CA ILE A 478 13.57 -25.23 -5.75
C ILE A 478 12.29 -25.81 -6.34
N PRO A 479 11.90 -25.41 -7.55
CA PRO A 479 10.72 -25.95 -8.20
C PRO A 479 10.80 -27.48 -8.35
N PRO A 480 9.68 -28.20 -8.18
CA PRO A 480 9.62 -29.64 -8.35
C PRO A 480 10.16 -30.10 -9.72
N GLY A 481 11.06 -31.09 -9.72
CA GLY A 481 11.65 -31.62 -10.95
C GLY A 481 12.77 -30.78 -11.56
N SER A 482 13.34 -29.84 -10.80
CA SER A 482 14.59 -29.16 -11.14
C SER A 482 15.76 -30.15 -11.19
N THR A 483 16.57 -30.07 -12.25
CA THR A 483 17.80 -30.86 -12.42
C THR A 483 19.03 -29.97 -12.20
N ASN A 484 20.12 -30.53 -11.69
CA ASN A 484 21.39 -29.81 -11.43
C ASN A 484 21.26 -28.63 -10.46
N VAL A 485 20.58 -28.84 -9.33
CA VAL A 485 20.50 -27.84 -8.25
C VAL A 485 21.92 -27.61 -7.68
N PRO A 486 22.44 -26.36 -7.67
CA PRO A 486 23.75 -26.06 -7.10
C PRO A 486 23.81 -26.40 -5.60
N ALA A 487 24.96 -26.88 -5.13
CA ALA A 487 25.21 -27.04 -3.71
C ALA A 487 25.10 -25.68 -3.00
N VAL A 488 24.60 -25.68 -1.76
CA VAL A 488 24.48 -24.44 -0.98
C VAL A 488 25.88 -23.97 -0.61
N ASN A 489 26.17 -22.69 -0.86
CA ASN A 489 27.39 -22.07 -0.32
C ASN A 489 27.17 -21.78 1.17
N GLU A 490 28.05 -22.28 2.03
CA GLU A 490 27.93 -22.14 3.50
C GLU A 490 27.90 -20.66 3.92
N LEU A 491 28.63 -19.78 3.22
CA LEU A 491 28.64 -18.35 3.47
C LEU A 491 27.26 -17.68 3.27
N GLU A 492 26.41 -18.21 2.39
CA GLU A 492 25.05 -17.66 2.18
C GLU A 492 24.07 -18.04 3.30
N LEU A 493 24.39 -19.11 4.04
CA LEU A 493 23.61 -19.58 5.19
C LEU A 493 23.92 -18.78 6.45
N GLU A 494 25.01 -18.05 6.46
CA GLU A 494 25.34 -17.12 7.54
C GLU A 494 24.50 -15.84 7.41
N ASP A 495 24.13 -15.29 8.56
CA ASP A 495 23.48 -13.98 8.64
C ASP A 495 24.39 -13.07 9.46
N ILE A 496 25.19 -12.28 8.74
CA ILE A 496 26.16 -11.37 9.34
C ILE A 496 25.42 -10.12 9.82
N ASP A 497 25.78 -9.64 11.01
CA ASP A 497 25.20 -8.43 11.58
C ASP A 497 25.66 -7.18 10.80
N PRO A 498 24.83 -6.13 10.74
CA PRO A 498 25.31 -4.85 10.22
C PRO A 498 26.43 -4.30 11.12
N ASP A 499 27.29 -3.44 10.55
CA ASP A 499 28.34 -2.77 11.31
C ASP A 499 27.77 -2.03 12.53
N GLU A 500 28.49 -2.03 13.66
CA GLU A 500 28.06 -1.38 14.92
C GLU A 500 27.77 0.12 14.75
N ASP A 501 28.45 0.77 13.79
CA ASP A 501 28.27 2.18 13.45
C ASP A 501 26.96 2.45 12.66
N ASP A 502 26.31 1.43 12.07
CA ASP A 502 25.05 1.59 11.32
C ASP A 502 23.84 1.47 12.24
N LEU A 503 23.70 2.45 13.15
CA LEU A 503 22.58 2.57 14.08
C LEU A 503 21.21 2.51 13.39
N ASP A 504 21.10 2.96 12.14
CA ASP A 504 19.84 2.91 11.40
C ASP A 504 19.47 1.48 10.94
N ALA A 505 20.47 0.66 10.59
CA ALA A 505 20.28 -0.76 10.30
C ALA A 505 19.98 -1.55 11.58
N LEU A 506 20.67 -1.23 12.68
CA LEU A 506 20.43 -1.80 14.02
C LEU A 506 19.01 -1.48 14.53
N MET A 507 18.55 -0.24 14.34
CA MET A 507 17.22 0.21 14.76
C MET A 507 16.11 -0.15 13.75
N GLY A 508 16.45 -0.82 12.64
CA GLY A 508 15.49 -1.21 11.59
C GLY A 508 14.80 -0.04 10.88
N ARG A 509 15.38 1.18 10.94
CA ARG A 509 14.77 2.42 10.44
C ARG A 509 15.05 2.69 8.96
N LYS A 510 16.14 2.15 8.41
CA LYS A 510 16.42 2.24 6.97
C LYS A 510 15.82 1.06 6.21
N SER A 511 14.95 1.37 5.25
CA SER A 511 14.78 0.56 4.04
C SER A 511 16.06 0.70 3.22
N ALA A 512 17.14 0.06 3.65
CA ALA A 512 18.44 0.15 3.01
C ALA A 512 18.34 -0.51 1.63
N LYS A 513 18.18 0.29 0.57
CA LYS A 513 18.34 -0.18 -0.81
C LYS A 513 19.71 -0.84 -1.02
N ASN A 514 20.70 -0.44 -0.23
CA ASN A 514 22.04 -1.02 -0.20
C ASN A 514 22.40 -1.28 1.28
N ARG A 515 22.54 -2.55 1.68
CA ARG A 515 23.09 -2.93 2.99
C ARG A 515 24.58 -3.20 2.82
N ARG A 516 25.43 -2.54 3.60
CA ARG A 516 26.86 -2.90 3.68
C ARG A 516 27.00 -4.03 4.69
N VAL A 517 27.61 -5.11 4.26
CA VAL A 517 27.90 -6.28 5.09
C VAL A 517 29.40 -6.53 5.00
N LYS A 518 30.11 -6.50 6.13
CA LYS A 518 31.51 -6.94 6.16
C LYS A 518 31.55 -8.47 6.18
N LEU A 519 32.22 -9.07 5.21
CA LEU A 519 32.54 -10.49 5.21
C LEU A 519 33.56 -10.79 6.32
N ALA A 520 33.64 -12.05 6.75
CA ALA A 520 34.63 -12.52 7.71
C ALA A 520 36.09 -12.30 7.27
N ASP A 521 36.34 -12.02 5.98
CA ASP A 521 37.64 -11.66 5.38
C ASP A 521 37.91 -10.13 5.39
N GLY A 522 37.11 -9.34 6.11
CA GLY A 522 37.23 -7.88 6.18
C GLY A 522 36.72 -7.11 4.95
N GLN A 523 36.32 -7.78 3.87
CA GLN A 523 35.76 -7.15 2.67
C GLN A 523 34.31 -6.70 2.89
N THR A 524 34.01 -5.44 2.56
CA THR A 524 32.64 -4.90 2.62
C THR A 524 31.88 -5.17 1.32
N VAL A 525 30.81 -5.96 1.39
CA VAL A 525 29.90 -6.22 0.26
C VAL A 525 28.66 -5.34 0.40
N GLU A 526 28.32 -4.60 -0.66
CA GLU A 526 27.03 -3.92 -0.75
C GLU A 526 25.97 -4.90 -1.30
N GLU A 527 25.13 -5.46 -0.42
CA GLU A 527 23.94 -6.20 -0.83
C GLU A 527 22.83 -5.20 -1.20
N LYS A 528 22.49 -5.14 -2.49
CA LYS A 528 21.33 -4.40 -2.96
C LYS A 528 20.07 -5.20 -2.66
N ILE A 529 19.26 -4.74 -1.72
CA ILE A 529 17.99 -5.40 -1.35
C ILE A 529 16.92 -4.90 -2.32
N GLU A 530 16.52 -5.75 -3.26
CA GLU A 530 15.39 -5.50 -4.15
C GLU A 530 14.16 -6.27 -3.66
N THR A 531 13.03 -5.59 -3.49
CA THR A 531 11.79 -6.27 -3.11
C THR A 531 11.17 -6.94 -4.34
N ILE A 532 11.37 -8.25 -4.46
CA ILE A 532 10.93 -9.04 -5.61
C ILE A 532 9.69 -9.83 -5.23
N GLN A 533 8.70 -9.79 -6.11
CA GLN A 533 7.45 -10.53 -5.93
C GLN A 533 7.55 -11.91 -6.59
N PRO A 534 7.05 -12.96 -5.92
CA PRO A 534 6.87 -14.26 -6.55
C PRO A 534 5.82 -14.19 -7.67
N PRO A 535 5.81 -15.16 -8.59
CA PRO A 535 4.75 -15.23 -9.58
C PRO A 535 3.39 -15.47 -8.90
N LEU A 536 2.33 -14.98 -9.53
CA LEU A 536 0.96 -15.22 -9.09
C LEU A 536 0.66 -16.71 -9.01
N ALA A 537 -0.24 -17.09 -8.10
CA ALA A 537 -0.68 -18.46 -7.95
C ALA A 537 -1.28 -18.97 -9.27
N HIS A 538 -0.81 -20.12 -9.76
CA HIS A 538 -1.47 -20.83 -10.85
C HIS A 538 -2.76 -21.45 -10.29
N ALA A 539 -3.86 -20.75 -10.45
CA ALA A 539 -5.18 -21.10 -9.91
C ALA A 539 -6.29 -20.79 -10.93
N PRO A 540 -6.37 -21.56 -12.04
CA PRO A 540 -7.26 -21.23 -13.18
C PRO A 540 -8.76 -21.27 -12.84
N TYR A 541 -9.15 -21.97 -11.77
CA TYR A 541 -10.56 -22.11 -11.36
C TYR A 541 -11.05 -20.97 -10.46
N LEU A 542 -10.13 -20.21 -9.85
CA LEU A 542 -10.48 -19.14 -8.94
C LEU A 542 -10.79 -17.86 -9.73
N ALA A 543 -11.96 -17.26 -9.48
CA ALA A 543 -12.36 -15.99 -10.13
C ALA A 543 -11.65 -14.75 -9.57
N ARG A 544 -10.41 -14.91 -9.11
CA ARG A 544 -9.55 -13.89 -8.48
C ARG A 544 -8.08 -14.25 -8.73
N ASP A 545 -7.25 -13.26 -9.05
CA ASP A 545 -5.80 -13.43 -9.00
C ASP A 545 -5.34 -13.35 -7.55
N HIS A 546 -4.44 -14.25 -7.15
CA HIS A 546 -3.93 -14.28 -5.79
C HIS A 546 -2.40 -14.34 -5.81
N SER A 547 -1.78 -13.49 -5.00
CA SER A 547 -0.33 -13.52 -4.78
C SER A 547 -0.05 -14.51 -3.65
N PRO A 548 0.80 -15.52 -3.86
CA PRO A 548 1.11 -16.49 -2.82
C PRO A 548 1.74 -15.81 -1.61
N ARG A 549 1.40 -16.31 -0.42
CA ARG A 549 1.93 -15.86 0.88
C ARG A 549 2.51 -17.05 1.63
N TRP A 550 3.58 -16.81 2.37
CA TRP A 550 4.23 -17.81 3.22
C TRP A 550 4.06 -17.39 4.67
N HIS A 551 3.45 -18.26 5.46
CA HIS A 551 3.25 -18.06 6.89
C HIS A 551 4.24 -18.92 7.65
N ILE A 552 5.07 -18.29 8.47
CA ILE A 552 5.99 -18.97 9.37
C ILE A 552 5.58 -18.69 10.80
N PHE A 553 5.33 -19.75 11.57
CA PHE A 553 5.02 -19.64 13.01
C PHE A 553 5.63 -20.80 13.79
N LEU A 554 5.74 -20.60 15.10
CA LEU A 554 6.28 -21.61 16.02
C LEU A 554 5.15 -22.17 16.88
N ALA A 555 5.13 -23.49 17.00
CA ALA A 555 4.19 -24.21 17.84
C ALA A 555 4.93 -25.06 18.87
N ASP A 556 4.32 -25.24 20.04
CA ASP A 556 4.75 -26.24 21.02
C ASP A 556 4.08 -27.58 20.69
N ALA A 557 4.87 -28.57 20.32
CA ALA A 557 4.39 -29.91 20.02
C ALA A 557 3.70 -30.58 21.21
N LYS A 558 4.14 -30.29 22.44
CA LYS A 558 3.63 -30.94 23.66
C LYS A 558 2.23 -30.44 24.00
N GLN A 559 2.00 -29.15 23.85
CA GLN A 559 0.73 -28.50 24.19
C GLN A 559 -0.25 -28.46 23.01
N GLY A 560 0.22 -28.65 21.78
CA GLY A 560 -0.61 -28.49 20.58
C GLY A 560 -1.12 -27.06 20.39
N LYS A 561 -0.36 -26.08 20.92
CA LYS A 561 -0.68 -24.65 20.86
C LYS A 561 0.40 -23.88 20.11
N MET A 562 0.00 -22.77 19.53
CA MET A 562 0.90 -21.80 18.94
C MET A 562 1.68 -21.10 20.05
N ALA A 563 3.00 -21.02 19.90
CA ALA A 563 3.89 -20.32 20.83
C ALA A 563 4.17 -18.89 20.34
N VAL A 564 4.51 -18.75 19.04
CA VAL A 564 4.78 -17.46 18.40
C VAL A 564 3.81 -17.28 17.23
N PRO A 565 3.12 -16.13 17.12
CA PRO A 565 2.17 -15.87 16.03
C PRO A 565 2.86 -15.84 14.65
N PRO A 566 2.10 -16.06 13.56
CA PRO A 566 2.66 -16.14 12.23
C PRO A 566 3.17 -14.81 11.69
N PHE A 567 4.36 -14.85 11.11
CA PHE A 567 4.88 -13.83 10.23
C PHE A 567 4.56 -14.20 8.79
N THR A 568 3.98 -13.24 8.06
CA THR A 568 3.53 -13.45 6.68
C THR A 568 4.48 -12.76 5.71
N PHE A 569 5.13 -13.55 4.86
CA PHE A 569 6.04 -13.07 3.83
C PHE A 569 5.37 -13.12 2.46
N THR A 570 5.51 -12.04 1.69
CA THR A 570 4.90 -11.89 0.35
C THR A 570 5.90 -11.45 -0.72
N THR A 571 7.08 -10.98 -0.29
CA THR A 571 8.16 -10.48 -1.13
C THR A 571 9.49 -11.05 -0.62
N PHE A 572 10.47 -11.12 -1.51
CA PHE A 572 11.78 -11.71 -1.27
C PHE A 572 12.90 -10.77 -1.75
N ASP A 573 14.11 -10.96 -1.25
CA ASP A 573 15.21 -10.00 -1.43
C ASP A 573 16.03 -10.24 -2.71
N LYS A 574 16.06 -11.49 -3.19
CA LYS A 574 16.84 -11.92 -4.36
C LYS A 574 15.92 -12.46 -5.45
N PRO A 575 16.26 -12.31 -6.75
CA PRO A 575 15.42 -12.77 -7.85
C PRO A 575 15.22 -14.28 -7.79
N LEU A 576 13.97 -14.72 -7.95
CA LEU A 576 13.56 -16.12 -7.88
C LEU A 576 13.79 -16.86 -9.21
N PHE A 577 13.54 -16.15 -10.30
CA PHE A 577 13.69 -16.65 -11.67
C PHE A 577 14.52 -15.66 -12.46
N ASP A 578 15.35 -16.19 -13.35
CA ASP A 578 16.09 -15.41 -14.33
C ASP A 578 15.13 -14.86 -15.42
N SER A 579 15.61 -13.94 -16.25
CA SER A 579 14.89 -13.37 -17.39
C SER A 579 14.31 -14.42 -18.37
N GLU A 580 14.96 -15.58 -18.46
CA GLU A 580 14.51 -16.73 -19.26
C GLU A 580 13.49 -17.63 -18.55
N GLY A 581 13.14 -17.35 -17.29
CA GLY A 581 12.19 -18.12 -16.48
C GLY A 581 12.79 -19.36 -15.80
N ARG A 582 14.12 -19.49 -15.78
CA ARG A 582 14.83 -20.56 -15.04
C ARG A 582 14.97 -20.18 -13.57
N PRO A 583 14.84 -21.13 -12.62
CA PRO A 583 15.08 -20.84 -11.21
C PRO A 583 16.55 -20.47 -10.97
N THR A 584 16.79 -19.42 -10.19
CA THR A 584 18.14 -18.94 -9.84
C THR A 584 18.75 -19.70 -8.66
N PHE A 585 17.92 -20.34 -7.84
CA PHE A 585 18.29 -21.02 -6.59
C PHE A 585 18.97 -20.11 -5.55
N ASN A 586 18.78 -18.79 -5.63
CA ASN A 586 19.32 -17.86 -4.64
C ASN A 586 18.75 -18.14 -3.24
N VAL A 587 19.61 -18.10 -2.21
CA VAL A 587 19.19 -18.18 -0.81
C VAL A 587 18.45 -16.91 -0.41
N GLN A 588 17.20 -17.08 0.00
CA GLN A 588 16.36 -16.06 0.59
C GLN A 588 16.51 -16.07 2.10
N THR A 589 16.52 -14.90 2.71
CA THR A 589 16.61 -14.74 4.17
C THR A 589 15.28 -14.23 4.69
N LEU A 590 14.63 -15.01 5.55
CA LEU A 590 13.38 -14.64 6.21
C LEU A 590 13.66 -14.47 7.70
N LYS A 591 13.42 -13.27 8.22
CA LYS A 591 13.69 -12.94 9.63
C LYS A 591 12.38 -12.68 10.37
N MET A 592 12.25 -13.24 11.55
CA MET A 592 11.14 -12.99 12.47
C MET A 592 11.70 -12.66 13.84
N GLN A 593 11.17 -11.63 14.50
CA GLN A 593 11.63 -11.20 15.81
C GLN A 593 10.55 -11.48 16.85
N PHE A 594 10.91 -12.07 17.98
CA PHE A 594 10.01 -12.30 19.10
C PHE A 594 10.78 -12.27 20.43
N GLN A 595 10.07 -12.19 21.54
CA GLN A 595 10.69 -12.16 22.86
C GLN A 595 11.02 -13.58 23.33
N ALA A 596 12.27 -13.80 23.77
CA ALA A 596 12.70 -15.07 24.35
C ALA A 596 12.01 -15.30 25.71
N PRO A 597 11.78 -16.57 26.11
CA PRO A 597 11.28 -16.89 27.45
C PRO A 597 12.18 -16.31 28.57
N PRO A 598 11.62 -15.97 29.74
CA PRO A 598 12.38 -15.44 30.86
C PRO A 598 13.17 -16.50 31.62
N GLN A 599 12.96 -17.78 31.32
CA GLN A 599 13.62 -18.90 31.98
C GLN A 599 14.83 -19.35 31.16
N VAL A 600 15.93 -19.67 31.85
CA VAL A 600 17.12 -20.30 31.27
C VAL A 600 16.80 -21.76 30.95
N GLY A 601 17.20 -22.24 29.78
CA GLY A 601 17.01 -23.62 29.35
C GLY A 601 16.78 -23.78 27.85
N ASP A 602 16.60 -25.03 27.45
CA ASP A 602 16.36 -25.43 26.07
C ASP A 602 14.86 -25.55 25.77
N PHE A 603 14.37 -24.72 24.85
CA PHE A 603 12.97 -24.73 24.41
C PHE A 603 12.87 -25.32 23.02
N THR A 604 12.25 -26.49 22.91
CA THR A 604 12.00 -27.15 21.62
C THR A 604 10.71 -26.63 21.00
N PHE A 605 10.80 -26.04 19.81
CA PHE A 605 9.67 -25.59 19.01
C PHE A 605 9.56 -26.40 17.72
N VAL A 606 8.34 -26.44 17.20
CA VAL A 606 8.06 -26.89 15.83
C VAL A 606 7.81 -25.67 14.98
N MET A 607 8.73 -25.40 14.05
CA MET A 607 8.54 -24.40 13.02
C MET A 607 7.63 -24.97 11.93
N ASN A 608 6.53 -24.26 11.66
CA ASN A 608 5.64 -24.56 10.54
C ASN A 608 5.79 -23.43 9.52
N MET A 609 6.21 -23.78 8.31
CA MET A 609 6.23 -22.90 7.14
C MET A 609 5.18 -23.40 6.16
N LEU A 610 4.11 -22.61 5.96
CA LEU A 610 3.01 -22.97 5.05
C LEU A 610 2.88 -21.96 3.93
N CYS A 611 2.58 -22.45 2.74
CA CYS A 611 2.13 -21.61 1.62
C CYS A 611 0.61 -21.56 1.62
N ASP A 612 -0.01 -20.39 1.51
CA ASP A 612 -1.48 -20.29 1.51
C ASP A 612 -2.15 -20.74 0.21
N SER A 613 -1.38 -20.91 -0.87
CA SER A 613 -1.88 -21.01 -2.25
C SER A 613 -1.70 -22.37 -2.92
N TYR A 614 -0.79 -23.21 -2.44
CA TYR A 614 -0.44 -24.48 -3.06
C TYR A 614 -0.50 -25.61 -2.04
N LEU A 615 -0.97 -26.79 -2.46
CA LEU A 615 -1.08 -27.94 -1.60
C LEU A 615 0.24 -28.71 -1.58
N GLY A 616 0.64 -29.15 -0.38
CA GLY A 616 1.80 -30.03 -0.19
C GLY A 616 3.15 -29.33 -0.30
N LEU A 617 3.19 -28.00 -0.34
CA LEU A 617 4.43 -27.20 -0.26
C LEU A 617 4.74 -26.73 1.19
N ASP A 618 4.19 -27.43 2.18
CA ASP A 618 4.37 -27.10 3.59
C ASP A 618 5.65 -27.77 4.13
N THR A 619 6.42 -27.02 4.93
CA THR A 619 7.61 -27.54 5.62
C THR A 619 7.39 -27.50 7.13
N LYS A 620 7.74 -28.59 7.81
CA LYS A 620 7.73 -28.71 9.27
C LYS A 620 9.14 -29.06 9.73
N LEU A 621 9.69 -28.29 10.66
CA LEU A 621 11.05 -28.50 11.16
C LEU A 621 11.10 -28.28 12.67
N ASP A 622 11.74 -29.21 13.38
CA ASP A 622 11.93 -29.11 14.82
C ASP A 622 13.19 -28.28 15.09
N ILE A 623 13.06 -27.18 15.84
CA ILE A 623 14.16 -26.28 16.19
C ILE A 623 14.24 -26.13 17.71
N THR A 624 15.46 -26.00 18.24
CA THR A 624 15.69 -25.78 19.67
C THR A 624 16.24 -24.39 19.88
N LEU A 625 15.57 -23.63 20.77
CA LEU A 625 16.05 -22.35 21.26
C LEU A 625 16.83 -22.60 22.56
N HIS A 626 18.12 -22.28 22.52
CA HIS A 626 19.00 -22.36 23.69
C HIS A 626 19.03 -20.99 24.37
N VAL A 627 18.44 -20.89 25.58
CA VAL A 627 18.52 -19.68 26.41
C VAL A 627 19.51 -19.93 27.53
N ASP A 628 20.62 -19.21 27.49
CA ASP A 628 21.74 -19.34 28.43
C ASP A 628 21.69 -18.25 29.51
N ASP A 629 22.44 -18.44 30.60
CA ASP A 629 22.60 -17.44 31.65
C ASP A 629 23.33 -16.18 31.13
N PRO A 630 22.85 -14.97 31.46
CA PRO A 630 23.55 -13.71 31.16
C PRO A 630 25.04 -13.70 31.52
N ALA A 631 25.46 -14.42 32.57
CA ALA A 631 26.87 -14.51 32.96
C ALA A 631 27.76 -15.13 31.87
N LYS A 632 27.24 -16.09 31.10
CA LYS A 632 27.94 -16.73 29.99
C LYS A 632 28.11 -15.77 28.80
N ALA A 633 27.13 -14.90 28.57
CA ALA A 633 27.21 -13.86 27.54
C ALA A 633 28.28 -12.81 27.87
N ALA A 634 28.42 -12.43 29.15
CA ALA A 634 29.46 -11.51 29.60
C ALA A 634 30.88 -12.07 29.40
N ALA A 635 31.10 -13.34 29.75
CA ALA A 635 32.39 -13.99 29.58
C ALA A 635 32.85 -14.06 28.10
N LEU A 636 31.92 -14.32 27.18
CA LEU A 636 32.23 -14.38 25.75
C LEU A 636 32.51 -12.99 25.13
N LYS A 637 31.87 -11.93 25.64
CA LYS A 637 32.18 -10.56 25.23
C LYS A 637 33.58 -10.13 25.69
N GLU A 638 33.97 -10.49 26.93
CA GLU A 638 35.33 -10.22 27.44
C GLU A 638 36.42 -10.95 26.64
N GLU A 639 36.17 -12.18 26.18
CA GLU A 639 37.11 -12.90 25.30
C GLU A 639 37.26 -12.24 23.92
N ASP A 640 36.17 -11.69 23.37
CA ASP A 640 36.18 -11.00 22.07
C ASP A 640 36.96 -9.69 22.15
N ASP A 641 36.75 -8.87 23.18
CA ASP A 641 37.47 -7.61 23.40
C ASP A 641 39.00 -7.80 23.58
N ILE A 642 39.44 -8.98 24.04
CA ILE A 642 40.86 -9.34 24.19
C ILE A 642 41.47 -9.82 22.86
N SER A 643 40.64 -10.25 21.90
CA SER A 643 41.06 -10.93 20.68
C SER A 643 41.22 -10.02 19.45
N GLU A 644 40.93 -8.72 19.56
CA GLU A 644 41.46 -7.73 18.61
C GLU A 644 42.98 -7.64 18.82
N PRO A 645 43.82 -8.17 17.90
CA PRO A 645 45.25 -7.97 18.05
C PRO A 645 45.52 -6.47 17.87
N ASP A 646 46.23 -5.87 18.82
CA ASP A 646 46.94 -4.61 18.61
C ASP A 646 47.78 -4.75 17.32
N GLU A 647 47.25 -4.32 16.16
CA GLU A 647 48.01 -4.20 14.91
C GLU A 647 48.97 -3.02 15.06
N GLY A 648 50.03 -3.26 15.81
CA GLY A 648 51.00 -2.27 16.21
C GLY A 648 52.34 -2.90 16.56
N ASN A 649 52.86 -3.81 15.72
CA ASN A 649 54.31 -4.03 15.52
C ASN A 649 54.58 -5.25 14.63
N PHE A 650 54.79 -5.08 13.32
CA PHE A 650 55.69 -5.96 12.57
C PHE A 650 56.17 -5.27 11.27
N PHE A 651 57.50 -5.35 11.03
CA PHE A 651 58.32 -4.89 9.89
C PHE A 651 58.96 -3.47 9.91
N PRO A 652 60.28 -3.39 10.18
CA PRO A 652 61.16 -2.33 9.66
C PRO A 652 61.83 -2.77 8.34
N PHE A 653 62.18 -1.78 7.50
CA PHE A 653 62.90 -1.83 6.19
C PHE A 653 62.04 -1.96 4.92
N LEU A 654 61.70 -0.82 4.28
CA LEU A 654 62.29 -0.34 3.00
C LEU A 654 61.65 1.00 2.50
N PHE A 655 62.27 2.15 2.85
CA PHE A 655 62.45 3.43 2.09
C PHE A 655 61.28 4.16 1.33
N PRO A 656 61.42 5.45 0.92
CA PRO A 656 60.46 6.51 1.27
C PRO A 656 59.81 7.23 0.07
N LEU A 657 58.55 7.68 0.18
CA LEU A 657 58.13 8.91 -0.52
C LEU A 657 56.74 9.39 -0.07
N MET A 658 56.59 10.71 -0.03
CA MET A 658 55.37 11.52 0.17
C MET A 658 54.84 11.69 1.60
N LYS A 659 55.49 12.64 2.29
CA LYS A 659 54.79 13.61 3.15
C LYS A 659 53.67 14.29 2.33
N TYR A 660 52.44 14.31 2.83
CA TYR A 660 51.77 15.54 3.28
C TYR A 660 50.41 15.22 3.93
N LYS A 661 50.16 15.90 5.06
CA LYS A 661 48.87 16.15 5.73
C LYS A 661 48.39 15.17 6.81
N LEU A 662 48.99 15.35 7.98
CA LEU A 662 48.45 15.06 9.31
C LEU A 662 47.39 16.11 9.68
N THR A 663 46.28 15.74 10.33
CA THR A 663 45.87 16.20 11.67
C THR A 663 44.41 15.89 12.02
N VAL A 664 44.20 15.64 13.31
CA VAL A 664 42.96 15.57 14.10
C VAL A 664 42.36 14.16 14.24
N LEU A 665 42.80 13.41 15.27
CA LEU A 665 41.91 12.75 16.25
C LEU A 665 42.60 12.01 17.43
N ASP A 666 43.92 12.12 17.64
CA ASP A 666 44.56 11.59 18.87
C ASP A 666 44.55 12.59 20.04
N SER A 667 43.36 13.08 20.43
CA SER A 667 43.20 14.08 21.50
C SER A 667 42.25 13.69 22.63
N ILE A 668 41.98 12.39 22.83
CA ILE A 668 41.11 11.95 23.94
C ILE A 668 41.82 10.99 24.90
N ALA A 669 42.81 10.21 24.45
CA ALA A 669 43.56 9.30 25.33
C ALA A 669 44.58 10.02 26.24
N GLY A 670 45.03 11.24 25.91
CA GLY A 670 46.04 11.98 26.69
C GLY A 670 45.49 12.85 27.83
N GLN A 671 44.18 13.08 27.90
CA GLN A 671 43.58 14.00 28.88
C GLN A 671 43.13 13.33 30.19
N MET A 672 42.96 12.00 30.23
CA MET A 672 42.64 11.30 31.49
C MET A 672 43.86 11.05 32.40
N GLN A 673 45.08 11.15 31.87
CA GLN A 673 46.29 10.84 32.64
C GLN A 673 46.87 12.05 33.41
N ALA A 674 46.44 13.27 33.07
CA ALA A 674 46.85 14.51 33.75
C ALA A 674 45.93 14.91 34.92
N LEU A 675 44.78 14.26 35.07
CA LEU A 675 43.89 14.41 36.24
C LEU A 675 44.36 13.63 37.48
N LYS A 676 45.44 12.83 37.37
CA LYS A 676 45.95 11.96 38.43
C LYS A 676 47.16 12.52 39.20
N THR A 677 47.79 13.61 38.76
CA THR A 677 49.09 14.06 39.32
C THR A 677 49.21 15.55 39.70
N GLY A 678 48.12 16.31 39.68
CA GLY A 678 47.92 17.45 40.61
C GLY A 678 49.00 18.54 40.75
N GLN A 679 49.77 18.91 39.71
CA GLN A 679 50.59 20.13 39.72
C GLN A 679 50.68 20.80 38.33
N PRO A 680 50.60 22.15 38.23
CA PRO A 680 50.59 22.86 36.95
C PRO A 680 52.02 23.19 36.46
N PRO A 681 52.33 23.03 35.15
CA PRO A 681 53.54 23.62 34.57
C PRO A 681 53.30 25.07 34.08
N PRO A 682 54.37 25.87 33.91
CA PRO A 682 54.31 27.33 33.91
C PRO A 682 53.96 27.96 32.54
N ARG A 683 53.35 29.16 32.60
CA ARG A 683 53.04 30.03 31.45
C ARG A 683 54.29 30.47 30.68
N LYS A 684 54.26 30.37 29.35
CA LYS A 684 55.04 31.22 28.43
C LYS A 684 54.11 32.06 27.55
N THR A 685 54.57 33.29 27.37
CA THR A 685 53.90 34.51 26.90
C THR A 685 53.78 34.62 25.38
N ARG A 686 52.81 35.45 24.96
CA ARG A 686 52.31 35.76 23.60
C ARG A 686 53.36 36.38 22.64
N PRO A 687 53.02 36.57 21.34
CA PRO A 687 52.40 37.84 20.94
C PRO A 687 51.21 37.73 19.97
N THR A 688 50.08 38.29 20.42
CA THR A 688 49.27 39.36 19.83
C THR A 688 49.37 39.66 18.32
N HIS A 689 48.24 39.64 17.61
CA HIS A 689 47.52 40.89 17.25
C HIS A 689 46.05 40.62 16.87
N ASP A 690 45.18 41.10 17.77
CA ASP A 690 43.96 41.89 17.60
C ASP A 690 42.84 41.57 16.59
N SER A 691 41.70 41.35 17.26
CA SER A 691 40.48 42.18 17.27
C SER A 691 39.45 41.95 16.17
N SER A 692 38.15 41.88 16.48
CA SER A 692 37.40 42.32 17.67
C SER A 692 36.07 41.56 17.73
N GLU A 693 35.75 41.04 18.92
CA GLU A 693 34.62 41.47 19.78
C GLU A 693 33.24 41.64 19.10
N ASP A 694 32.13 41.11 19.60
CA ASP A 694 31.76 41.01 21.02
C ASP A 694 30.67 39.94 21.24
N GLU A 695 30.84 39.20 22.35
CA GLU A 695 29.94 39.13 23.53
C GLU A 695 28.41 39.02 23.33
N SER A 696 27.63 38.32 24.15
CA SER A 696 27.87 37.65 25.44
C SER A 696 26.65 36.78 25.79
N ASP A 697 26.92 35.84 26.70
CA ASP A 697 26.09 35.45 27.85
C ASP A 697 24.85 34.56 27.69
N THR A 698 25.12 33.26 27.86
CA THR A 698 24.95 32.49 29.10
C THR A 698 23.58 32.38 29.79
N ASP A 699 23.28 31.10 30.00
CA ASP A 699 22.85 30.46 31.23
C ASP A 699 21.37 30.30 31.58
N GLY A 700 21.04 29.01 31.74
CA GLY A 700 20.22 28.47 32.82
C GLY A 700 18.72 28.56 32.58
N ASP A 701 17.90 27.60 32.98
CA ASP A 701 18.07 26.42 33.81
C ASP A 701 16.81 25.57 33.60
N ALA A 702 16.88 24.34 34.09
CA ALA A 702 15.88 23.30 34.12
C ALA A 702 14.51 23.71 34.70
N GLY A 703 13.52 22.85 34.43
CA GLY A 703 12.55 22.50 35.46
C GLY A 703 11.07 22.65 35.09
N ASP A 704 10.45 21.47 34.99
CA ASP A 704 9.29 21.10 35.80
C ASP A 704 7.86 21.46 35.35
N THR A 705 7.09 20.36 35.22
CA THR A 705 5.73 20.08 35.70
C THR A 705 4.51 20.95 35.30
N SER A 706 3.46 20.20 34.90
CA SER A 706 2.05 20.21 35.39
C SER A 706 1.39 21.59 35.59
N ASP A 707 0.16 21.89 35.22
CA ASP A 707 -1.09 21.19 34.91
C ASP A 707 -1.99 22.29 34.32
N THR A 708 -3.09 21.95 33.66
CA THR A 708 -4.41 22.44 34.11
C THR A 708 -5.56 21.82 33.33
N ASN A 709 -6.41 21.20 34.14
CA ASN A 709 -7.76 20.73 33.90
C ASN A 709 -8.65 21.70 33.13
N THR A 710 -9.63 21.14 32.42
CA THR A 710 -11.02 21.54 32.67
C THR A 710 -11.96 20.39 32.31
N GLU A 711 -12.52 19.77 33.35
CA GLU A 711 -13.77 19.01 33.29
C GLU A 711 -14.90 19.89 32.76
N THR A 712 -15.86 19.28 32.08
CA THR A 712 -17.23 19.77 32.16
C THR A 712 -18.18 18.59 32.08
N ASP A 713 -19.01 18.53 33.12
CA ASP A 713 -20.20 17.74 33.32
C ASP A 713 -21.11 17.67 32.08
N ILE A 714 -22.01 16.69 32.08
CA ILE A 714 -23.46 16.91 31.97
C ILE A 714 -24.16 15.61 32.39
N ASP A 715 -24.92 15.69 33.47
CA ASP A 715 -26.04 14.80 33.77
C ASP A 715 -27.20 15.07 32.79
N ASP A 716 -27.96 14.00 32.53
CA ASP A 716 -29.17 13.83 31.69
C ASP A 716 -28.98 13.34 30.23
#